data_AF-A0A3M1ESJ7-F1
#
_entry.id   AF-A0A3M1ESJ7-F1
#
_cell.length_a   1.000
_cell.length_b   1.000
_cell.length_c   1.000
_cell.angle_alpha   90.00
_cell.angle_beta   90.00
_cell.angle_gamma   90.00
#
_symmetry.space_group_name_H-M   'P 1'
#
loop_
_entity.id
_entity.type
_entity.pdbx_description
1 polymer ?
#
loop_
_entity_poly.entity_id
_entity_poly.type
_entity_poly.pdbx_seq_one_letter_code
_entity_poly.pdbx_strand_id
1 'polypeptide(L)'
;MQEAFLSIPREQLSPPLRERIGSLAGGDAIVLLREGGGWSAHDHAEALCTLLGDENPDVRGEAARELEGIPAAALQTIVGFEGTMPQVLDALARTRKEEELLLAILRHERCYDLTARSIAARYPHPAIHKAIAAQKPRIVRSPPLYRILMAAGLVTNRIATLRPNPRMLPKGVADRLGSRKFRRILAGGGFPLGCGDLLQVLFHLLHDPETEIAERAEETLLSLPVSMLRRMAEALGGFTALDFLVRRKLEGSKALAATPERSHALDPFLEAVVLNPLVSDKTIAFIAAETESPYIIDLLSGHHIRMQRAPAIFQGLLRNRAVSPAVIHKLTEMAPSLAAYHEKYEKRRQQVRRPLSRGGREVSVSSSGEGGGTSGERPRSASGKVELRGGESAGEPLRDPILSIPATVVEAAPSPPLPEEETPAEGDALRSPWIEVPAIRYEQLAPELRGIIHPDAPAQALQRVLDRRIKPLPTARWAAGVVFLAQGEEISPLIRERALERLLEFSLADLEEIVTSLDPLPELLDVVARHPRLTSALCQQLVRHDRVFDATLCTLAYHGREVRLLRENHERLNRSPRLFHLLGESGKETVGFPYHNLPPALQARFPKGASLRQKRMAASGAFPAPPRELIRLLFHLSFDPEEEVWQSALETLETLPTKLWAQFLSDPGANVQIIDFYVHHQIEGGIEDEETLPLVLNNPATPERITSFLAATLRSPFLLELLVGNTGLFERAPMTF
;
A
#
# COMPACT_ATOMS: atom_id res chain seq x y z
N MET A 1 -14.95 -15.24 -27.47
CA MET A 1 -13.57 -15.75 -27.24
C MET A 1 -13.68 -16.90 -26.26
N GLN A 2 -13.32 -18.12 -26.65
CA GLN A 2 -13.01 -19.16 -25.67
C GLN A 2 -11.85 -18.59 -24.84
N GLU A 3 -12.08 -18.29 -23.56
CA GLU A 3 -11.03 -17.71 -22.72
C GLU A 3 -9.93 -18.76 -22.54
N ALA A 4 -8.80 -18.57 -23.23
CA ALA A 4 -7.64 -19.42 -23.09
C ALA A 4 -7.21 -19.46 -21.60
N PHE A 5 -6.85 -20.65 -21.11
CA PHE A 5 -6.18 -20.78 -19.82
C PHE A 5 -4.86 -20.03 -19.87
N LEU A 6 -4.45 -19.44 -18.74
CA LEU A 6 -3.07 -19.00 -18.58
C LEU A 6 -2.20 -20.25 -18.51
N SER A 7 -1.54 -20.61 -19.61
CA SER A 7 -0.68 -21.79 -19.68
C SER A 7 0.63 -21.53 -18.93
N ILE A 8 1.17 -22.57 -18.28
CA ILE A 8 2.52 -22.55 -17.72
C ILE A 8 3.46 -23.19 -18.75
N PRO A 9 4.43 -22.43 -19.32
CA PRO A 9 5.45 -23.01 -20.20
C PRO A 9 6.17 -24.19 -19.52
N ARG A 10 6.51 -25.25 -20.28
CA ARG A 10 7.18 -26.44 -19.73
C ARG A 10 8.53 -26.09 -19.11
N GLU A 11 9.20 -25.08 -19.62
CA GLU A 11 10.47 -24.52 -19.15
C GLU A 11 10.33 -23.82 -17.80
N GLN A 12 9.11 -23.49 -17.38
CA GLN A 12 8.85 -22.96 -16.06
C GLN A 12 8.61 -24.07 -15.03
N LEU A 13 8.44 -25.34 -15.41
CA LEU A 13 8.31 -26.40 -14.41
C LEU A 13 9.63 -26.64 -13.67
N SER A 14 9.53 -27.05 -12.40
CA SER A 14 10.71 -27.46 -11.63
C SER A 14 11.45 -28.60 -12.35
N PRO A 15 12.79 -28.70 -12.28
CA PRO A 15 13.54 -29.72 -13.02
C PRO A 15 13.00 -31.16 -12.91
N PRO A 16 12.67 -31.70 -11.71
CA PRO A 16 12.12 -33.05 -11.61
C PRO A 16 10.73 -33.19 -12.24
N LEU A 17 9.94 -32.12 -12.19
CA LEU A 17 8.60 -32.06 -12.79
C LEU A 17 8.68 -32.01 -14.31
N ARG A 18 9.64 -31.25 -14.84
CA ARG A 18 9.91 -31.12 -16.28
C ARG A 18 10.43 -32.41 -16.88
N GLU A 19 11.39 -33.06 -16.22
CA GLU A 19 11.95 -34.33 -16.68
C GLU A 19 10.85 -35.41 -16.72
N ARG A 20 10.04 -35.49 -15.67
CA ARG A 20 8.87 -36.38 -15.63
C ARG A 20 7.86 -36.03 -16.72
N ILE A 21 7.42 -34.79 -16.87
CA ILE A 21 6.46 -34.42 -17.94
C ILE A 21 7.06 -34.64 -19.33
N GLY A 22 8.36 -34.43 -19.51
CA GLY A 22 9.07 -34.72 -20.76
C GLY A 22 9.06 -36.20 -21.11
N SER A 23 9.13 -37.10 -20.12
CA SER A 23 9.01 -38.55 -20.35
C SER A 23 7.57 -39.01 -20.62
N LEU A 24 6.58 -38.13 -20.45
CA LEU A 24 5.15 -38.42 -20.58
C LEU A 24 4.56 -38.11 -21.97
N ALA A 25 5.37 -37.96 -23.02
CA ALA A 25 4.87 -37.61 -24.35
C ALA A 25 3.96 -38.73 -24.93
N GLY A 26 2.63 -38.49 -24.92
CA GLY A 26 1.60 -39.42 -25.39
C GLY A 26 0.31 -39.34 -24.56
N GLY A 27 -0.72 -40.10 -24.92
CA GLY A 27 -2.00 -40.17 -24.18
C GLY A 27 -1.87 -40.68 -22.73
N ASP A 28 -0.74 -41.31 -22.37
CA ASP A 28 -0.52 -41.93 -21.06
C ASP A 28 -0.03 -40.94 -19.98
N ALA A 29 0.17 -39.65 -20.31
CA ALA A 29 0.69 -38.64 -19.40
C ALA A 29 -0.10 -38.54 -18.09
N ILE A 30 -1.43 -38.57 -18.19
CA ILE A 30 -2.30 -38.37 -17.04
C ILE A 30 -2.43 -39.66 -16.21
N VAL A 31 -2.37 -40.83 -16.85
CA VAL A 31 -2.32 -42.12 -16.16
C VAL A 31 -1.10 -42.17 -15.24
N LEU A 32 0.06 -41.78 -15.75
CA LEU A 32 1.30 -41.75 -14.96
C LEU A 32 1.32 -40.65 -13.89
N LEU A 33 0.61 -39.52 -14.09
CA LEU A 33 0.38 -38.53 -13.03
C LEU A 33 -0.50 -39.08 -11.89
N ARG A 34 -1.50 -39.92 -12.20
CA ARG A 34 -2.35 -40.59 -11.20
C ARG A 34 -1.60 -41.70 -10.46
N GLU A 35 -0.78 -42.47 -11.16
CA GLU A 35 -0.04 -43.62 -10.62
C GLU A 35 1.26 -43.21 -9.90
N GLY A 36 1.81 -42.05 -10.22
CA GLY A 36 3.01 -41.50 -9.60
C GLY A 36 2.82 -41.22 -8.12
N GLY A 37 3.19 -42.19 -7.26
CA GLY A 37 3.31 -41.95 -5.83
C GLY A 37 4.32 -40.84 -5.50
N GLY A 38 4.07 -40.08 -4.44
CA GLY A 38 5.04 -39.12 -3.89
C GLY A 38 4.95 -37.68 -4.40
N TRP A 39 3.93 -37.33 -5.17
CA TRP A 39 3.68 -35.94 -5.54
C TRP A 39 3.01 -35.19 -4.39
N SER A 40 3.46 -33.96 -4.14
CA SER A 40 2.67 -33.04 -3.33
C SER A 40 1.42 -32.63 -4.13
N ALA A 41 0.32 -32.31 -3.45
CA ALA A 41 -0.89 -31.80 -4.11
C ALA A 41 -0.58 -30.55 -4.96
N HIS A 42 0.39 -29.75 -4.50
CA HIS A 42 0.87 -28.58 -5.21
C HIS A 42 1.58 -28.93 -6.51
N ASP A 43 2.59 -29.81 -6.49
CA ASP A 43 3.32 -30.19 -7.72
C ASP A 43 2.39 -30.88 -8.74
N HIS A 44 1.40 -31.64 -8.25
CA HIS A 44 0.37 -32.25 -9.10
C HIS A 44 -0.50 -31.18 -9.78
N ALA A 45 -0.99 -30.18 -9.04
CA ALA A 45 -1.76 -29.08 -9.61
C ALA A 45 -0.94 -28.26 -10.62
N GLU A 46 0.36 -28.01 -10.36
CA GLU A 46 1.24 -27.33 -11.33
C GLU A 46 1.38 -28.11 -12.63
N ALA A 47 1.62 -29.43 -12.55
CA ALA A 47 1.71 -30.29 -13.73
C ALA A 47 0.43 -30.26 -14.56
N LEU A 48 -0.73 -30.42 -13.90
CA LEU A 48 -2.02 -30.36 -14.59
C LEU A 48 -2.22 -29.01 -15.28
N CYS A 49 -1.82 -27.90 -14.64
CA CYS A 49 -1.94 -26.57 -15.25
C CYS A 49 -0.99 -26.37 -16.44
N THR A 50 0.17 -27.01 -16.49
CA THR A 50 0.99 -27.06 -17.72
C THR A 50 0.28 -27.84 -18.83
N LEU A 51 -0.33 -28.98 -18.51
CA LEU A 51 -1.06 -29.80 -19.48
C LEU A 51 -2.33 -29.11 -20.02
N LEU A 52 -2.91 -28.14 -19.31
CA LEU A 52 -3.99 -27.28 -19.82
C LEU A 52 -3.58 -26.43 -21.03
N GLY A 53 -2.28 -26.21 -21.24
CA GLY A 53 -1.72 -25.52 -22.40
C GLY A 53 -1.34 -26.44 -23.57
N ASP A 54 -1.57 -27.75 -23.48
CA ASP A 54 -1.16 -28.70 -24.51
C ASP A 54 -1.94 -28.52 -25.82
N GLU A 55 -1.28 -28.74 -26.96
CA GLU A 55 -1.93 -28.60 -28.27
C GLU A 55 -3.04 -29.65 -28.46
N ASN A 56 -2.89 -30.83 -27.83
CA ASN A 56 -3.88 -31.89 -27.89
C ASN A 56 -5.10 -31.56 -27.01
N PRO A 57 -6.32 -31.42 -27.59
CA PRO A 57 -7.54 -31.12 -26.82
C PRO A 57 -7.91 -32.23 -25.82
N ASP A 58 -7.57 -33.50 -26.09
CA ASP A 58 -7.90 -34.62 -25.20
C ASP A 58 -7.09 -34.55 -23.91
N VAL A 59 -5.79 -34.25 -24.02
CA VAL A 59 -4.88 -34.04 -22.88
C VAL A 59 -5.36 -32.86 -22.05
N ARG A 60 -5.73 -31.74 -22.68
CA ARG A 60 -6.31 -30.58 -21.98
C ARG A 60 -7.61 -30.93 -21.26
N GLY A 61 -8.51 -31.64 -21.93
CA GLY A 61 -9.80 -32.04 -21.37
C GLY A 61 -9.67 -33.00 -20.19
N GLU A 62 -8.70 -33.91 -20.24
CA GLU A 62 -8.42 -34.79 -19.10
C GLU A 62 -7.67 -34.08 -17.97
N ALA A 63 -6.71 -33.20 -18.26
CA ALA A 63 -6.06 -32.39 -17.24
C ALA A 63 -7.05 -31.48 -16.48
N ALA A 64 -8.04 -30.92 -17.18
CA ALA A 64 -9.13 -30.15 -16.57
C ALA A 64 -9.99 -31.01 -15.64
N ARG A 65 -10.33 -32.24 -16.07
CA ARG A 65 -11.10 -33.20 -15.24
C ARG A 65 -10.34 -33.62 -13.99
N GLU A 66 -9.03 -33.86 -14.09
CA GLU A 66 -8.20 -34.17 -12.92
C GLU A 66 -8.12 -32.98 -11.95
N LEU A 67 -8.00 -31.76 -12.47
CA LEU A 67 -7.99 -30.55 -11.64
C LEU A 67 -9.34 -30.36 -10.92
N GLU A 68 -10.45 -30.71 -11.58
CA GLU A 68 -11.79 -30.77 -11.00
C GLU A 68 -11.92 -31.89 -9.94
N GLY A 69 -11.15 -32.97 -10.08
CA GLY A 69 -11.11 -34.09 -9.14
C GLY A 69 -10.28 -33.86 -7.86
N ILE A 70 -9.49 -32.79 -7.76
CA ILE A 70 -8.66 -32.53 -6.57
C ILE A 70 -9.54 -32.38 -5.32
N PRO A 71 -9.29 -33.14 -4.23
CA PRO A 71 -10.10 -33.04 -3.00
C PRO A 71 -10.02 -31.66 -2.34
N ALA A 72 -11.13 -31.23 -1.71
CA ALA A 72 -11.23 -29.91 -1.07
C ALA A 72 -10.11 -29.61 -0.04
N ALA A 73 -9.70 -30.61 0.76
CA ALA A 73 -8.60 -30.47 1.72
C ALA A 73 -7.25 -30.19 1.04
N ALA A 74 -7.00 -30.82 -0.11
CA ALA A 74 -5.79 -30.58 -0.89
C ALA A 74 -5.83 -29.19 -1.54
N LEU A 75 -7.00 -28.74 -2.01
CA LEU A 75 -7.18 -27.39 -2.54
C LEU A 75 -6.89 -26.29 -1.52
N GLN A 76 -7.32 -26.45 -0.26
CA GLN A 76 -6.99 -25.50 0.81
C GLN A 76 -5.47 -25.40 1.02
N THR A 77 -4.76 -26.52 0.89
CA THR A 77 -3.30 -26.55 1.01
C THR A 77 -2.62 -25.88 -0.19
N ILE A 78 -3.12 -26.12 -1.40
CA ILE A 78 -2.64 -25.48 -2.62
C ILE A 78 -2.87 -23.97 -2.53
N VAL A 79 -4.10 -23.51 -2.35
CA VAL A 79 -4.43 -22.08 -2.30
C VAL A 79 -3.82 -21.39 -1.07
N GLY A 80 -3.59 -22.10 0.03
CA GLY A 80 -2.93 -21.55 1.21
C GLY A 80 -1.42 -21.37 1.08
N PHE A 81 -0.78 -21.90 0.03
CA PHE A 81 0.65 -21.78 -0.17
C PHE A 81 1.02 -20.48 -0.90
N GLU A 82 1.75 -19.60 -0.23
CA GLU A 82 2.23 -18.31 -0.78
C GLU A 82 3.00 -18.46 -2.12
N GLY A 83 3.62 -19.62 -2.34
CA GLY A 83 4.38 -19.92 -3.56
C GLY A 83 3.52 -20.39 -4.74
N THR A 84 2.21 -20.59 -4.55
CA THR A 84 1.32 -21.06 -5.61
C THR A 84 1.28 -20.09 -6.78
N MET A 85 1.46 -20.67 -7.97
CA MET A 85 1.51 -19.90 -9.19
C MET A 85 0.15 -19.29 -9.51
N PRO A 86 0.10 -18.02 -9.94
CA PRO A 86 -1.15 -17.38 -10.36
C PRO A 86 -1.93 -18.18 -11.41
N GLN A 87 -1.24 -18.88 -12.32
CA GLN A 87 -1.84 -19.72 -13.35
C GLN A 87 -2.58 -20.92 -12.76
N VAL A 88 -2.10 -21.49 -11.65
CA VAL A 88 -2.80 -22.56 -10.94
C VAL A 88 -4.07 -22.02 -10.31
N LEU A 89 -4.02 -20.83 -9.72
CA LEU A 89 -5.20 -20.17 -9.15
C LEU A 89 -6.23 -19.83 -10.24
N ASP A 90 -5.78 -19.38 -11.41
CA ASP A 90 -6.64 -19.10 -12.57
C ASP A 90 -7.28 -20.37 -13.12
N ALA A 91 -6.51 -21.44 -13.28
CA ALA A 91 -7.02 -22.74 -13.72
C ALA A 91 -8.06 -23.29 -12.74
N LEU A 92 -7.77 -23.26 -11.44
CA LEU A 92 -8.72 -23.66 -10.39
C LEU A 92 -9.99 -22.81 -10.42
N ALA A 93 -9.87 -21.48 -10.52
CA ALA A 93 -11.03 -20.59 -10.60
C ALA A 93 -11.92 -20.84 -11.83
N ARG A 94 -11.35 -21.39 -12.91
CA ARG A 94 -12.07 -21.71 -14.16
C ARG A 94 -12.72 -23.08 -14.13
N THR A 95 -12.11 -24.07 -13.48
CA THR A 95 -12.62 -25.46 -13.44
C THR A 95 -13.53 -25.71 -12.24
N ARG A 96 -13.37 -24.95 -11.15
CA ARG A 96 -14.08 -25.14 -9.89
C ARG A 96 -15.16 -24.08 -9.67
N LYS A 97 -16.20 -24.45 -8.94
CA LYS A 97 -17.38 -23.61 -8.65
C LYS A 97 -17.64 -23.41 -7.16
N GLU A 98 -16.87 -24.07 -6.29
CA GLU A 98 -17.05 -23.98 -4.85
C GLU A 98 -16.77 -22.56 -4.36
N GLU A 99 -17.77 -21.92 -3.75
CA GLU A 99 -17.69 -20.53 -3.32
C GLU A 99 -16.53 -20.28 -2.34
N GLU A 100 -16.33 -21.17 -1.36
CA GLU A 100 -15.25 -21.04 -0.37
C GLU A 100 -13.85 -21.06 -1.04
N LEU A 101 -13.68 -21.88 -2.08
CA LEU A 101 -12.44 -21.93 -2.84
C LEU A 101 -12.22 -20.63 -3.62
N LEU A 102 -13.26 -20.12 -4.30
CA LEU A 102 -13.19 -18.87 -5.04
C LEU A 102 -12.86 -17.70 -4.11
N LEU A 103 -13.44 -17.66 -2.90
CA LEU A 103 -13.11 -16.68 -1.87
C LEU A 103 -11.66 -16.81 -1.39
N ALA A 104 -11.16 -18.04 -1.21
CA ALA A 104 -9.76 -18.28 -0.86
C ALA A 104 -8.80 -17.80 -1.98
N ILE A 105 -9.13 -18.10 -3.25
CA ILE A 105 -8.37 -17.65 -4.41
C ILE A 105 -8.35 -16.12 -4.48
N LEU A 106 -9.49 -15.45 -4.30
CA LEU A 106 -9.56 -13.98 -4.30
C LEU A 106 -8.70 -13.36 -3.20
N ARG A 107 -8.65 -13.97 -2.01
CA ARG A 107 -7.82 -13.54 -0.88
C ARG A 107 -6.32 -13.77 -1.11
N HIS A 108 -5.95 -14.65 -2.03
CA HIS A 108 -4.56 -14.94 -2.30
C HIS A 108 -3.86 -13.74 -2.95
N GLU A 109 -2.70 -13.35 -2.41
CA GLU A 109 -1.93 -12.18 -2.86
C GLU A 109 -1.50 -12.27 -4.33
N ARG A 110 -1.27 -13.50 -4.81
CA ARG A 110 -0.85 -13.78 -6.19
C ARG A 110 -1.98 -14.01 -7.18
N CYS A 111 -3.24 -13.95 -6.73
CA CYS A 111 -4.35 -14.04 -7.67
C CYS A 111 -4.28 -12.85 -8.64
N TYR A 112 -4.24 -13.12 -9.95
CA TYR A 112 -4.20 -12.06 -10.97
C TYR A 112 -5.48 -11.25 -10.98
N ASP A 113 -5.40 -10.03 -11.50
CA ASP A 113 -6.57 -9.17 -11.60
C ASP A 113 -7.53 -9.67 -12.68
N LEU A 114 -7.02 -10.34 -13.72
CA LEU A 114 -7.84 -11.05 -14.70
C LEU A 114 -8.58 -12.24 -14.10
N THR A 115 -7.94 -13.01 -13.22
CA THR A 115 -8.59 -14.12 -12.52
C THR A 115 -9.70 -13.60 -11.62
N ALA A 116 -9.42 -12.56 -10.81
CA ALA A 116 -10.44 -11.93 -9.99
C ALA A 116 -11.60 -11.35 -10.83
N ARG A 117 -11.31 -10.73 -11.99
CA ARG A 117 -12.31 -10.24 -12.95
C ARG A 117 -13.18 -11.38 -13.48
N SER A 118 -12.57 -12.49 -13.87
CA SER A 118 -13.26 -13.68 -14.36
C SER A 118 -14.17 -14.28 -13.30
N ILE A 119 -13.68 -14.41 -12.06
CA ILE A 119 -14.49 -14.89 -10.92
C ILE A 119 -15.69 -13.98 -10.69
N ALA A 120 -15.48 -12.66 -10.62
CA ALA A 120 -16.55 -11.70 -10.38
C ALA A 120 -17.62 -11.70 -11.49
N ALA A 121 -17.20 -11.81 -12.75
CA ALA A 121 -18.11 -11.82 -13.90
C ALA A 121 -18.90 -13.13 -14.00
N ARG A 122 -18.28 -14.27 -13.70
CA ARG A 122 -18.90 -15.61 -13.80
C ARG A 122 -19.79 -15.95 -12.61
N TYR A 123 -19.42 -15.48 -11.42
CA TYR A 123 -20.08 -15.82 -10.16
C TYR A 123 -20.55 -14.54 -9.46
N PRO A 124 -21.73 -14.01 -9.82
CA PRO A 124 -22.28 -12.78 -9.23
C PRO A 124 -22.82 -13.00 -7.80
N HIS A 125 -22.04 -13.68 -6.95
CA HIS A 125 -22.40 -13.96 -5.57
C HIS A 125 -22.06 -12.77 -4.68
N PRO A 126 -22.95 -12.33 -3.77
CA PRO A 126 -22.70 -11.18 -2.89
C PRO A 126 -21.42 -11.31 -2.05
N ALA A 127 -21.08 -12.52 -1.59
CA ALA A 127 -19.86 -12.74 -0.81
C ALA A 127 -18.58 -12.56 -1.65
N ILE A 128 -18.58 -13.01 -2.90
CA ILE A 128 -17.47 -12.82 -3.86
C ILE A 128 -17.25 -11.33 -4.12
N HIS A 129 -18.33 -10.61 -4.44
CA HIS A 129 -18.22 -9.17 -4.66
C HIS A 129 -17.79 -8.42 -3.40
N LYS A 130 -18.29 -8.80 -2.20
CA LYS A 130 -17.86 -8.21 -0.93
C LYS A 130 -16.38 -8.49 -0.64
N ALA A 131 -15.89 -9.69 -0.96
CA ALA A 131 -14.48 -10.03 -0.82
C ALA A 131 -13.59 -9.20 -1.75
N ILE A 132 -14.01 -8.96 -3.00
CA ILE A 132 -13.30 -8.07 -3.93
C ILE A 132 -13.37 -6.61 -3.45
N ALA A 133 -14.55 -6.16 -3.00
CA ALA A 133 -14.78 -4.81 -2.48
C ALA A 133 -13.88 -4.47 -1.28
N ALA A 134 -13.54 -5.47 -0.45
CA ALA A 134 -12.60 -5.33 0.65
C ALA A 134 -11.14 -5.10 0.20
N GLN A 135 -10.80 -5.48 -1.03
CA GLN A 135 -9.44 -5.37 -1.58
C GLN A 135 -9.25 -4.07 -2.36
N LYS A 136 -9.30 -2.93 -1.66
CA LYS A 136 -9.13 -1.59 -2.27
C LYS A 136 -7.96 -1.48 -3.25
N PRO A 137 -6.73 -1.99 -2.96
CA PRO A 137 -5.61 -1.91 -3.90
C PRO A 137 -5.90 -2.61 -5.22
N ARG A 138 -6.65 -3.72 -5.19
CA ARG A 138 -7.05 -4.49 -6.37
C ARG A 138 -8.06 -3.74 -7.24
N ILE A 139 -8.99 -3.03 -6.61
CA ILE A 139 -10.00 -2.24 -7.33
C ILE A 139 -9.37 -1.04 -8.02
N VAL A 140 -8.50 -0.30 -7.30
CA VAL A 140 -7.78 0.88 -7.85
C VAL A 140 -6.94 0.48 -9.07
N ARG A 141 -6.27 -0.68 -8.99
CA ARG A 141 -5.40 -1.15 -10.07
C ARG A 141 -6.15 -1.87 -11.18
N SER A 142 -7.42 -2.30 -10.99
CA SER A 142 -8.20 -3.03 -12.00
C SER A 142 -9.56 -2.37 -12.23
N PRO A 143 -9.62 -1.38 -13.14
CA PRO A 143 -10.87 -0.68 -13.46
C PRO A 143 -12.02 -1.58 -13.94
N PRO A 144 -11.78 -2.69 -14.66
CA PRO A 144 -12.86 -3.64 -14.96
C PRO A 144 -13.52 -4.24 -13.72
N LEU A 145 -12.78 -4.50 -12.64
CA LEU A 145 -13.37 -4.96 -11.37
C LEU A 145 -14.26 -3.88 -10.76
N TYR A 146 -13.81 -2.62 -10.79
CA TYR A 146 -14.63 -1.49 -10.35
C TYR A 146 -15.97 -1.43 -11.08
N ARG A 147 -15.98 -1.65 -12.40
CA ARG A 147 -17.21 -1.68 -13.20
C ARG A 147 -18.14 -2.84 -12.84
N ILE A 148 -17.59 -4.05 -12.63
CA ILE A 148 -18.38 -5.21 -12.19
C ILE A 148 -19.04 -4.92 -10.83
N LEU A 149 -18.29 -4.35 -9.88
CA LEU A 149 -18.83 -3.95 -8.58
C LEU A 149 -19.88 -2.84 -8.69
N MET A 150 -19.71 -1.88 -9.62
CA MET A 150 -20.72 -0.84 -9.88
C MET A 150 -22.01 -1.44 -10.43
N ALA A 151 -21.91 -2.33 -11.41
CA ALA A 151 -23.07 -3.01 -11.99
C ALA A 151 -23.80 -3.86 -10.94
N ALA A 152 -23.07 -4.41 -9.97
CA ALA A 152 -23.64 -5.16 -8.85
C ALA A 152 -24.25 -4.26 -7.74
N GLY A 153 -24.21 -2.93 -7.86
CA GLY A 153 -24.72 -2.00 -6.85
C GLY A 153 -23.88 -1.95 -5.56
N LEU A 154 -22.65 -2.47 -5.58
CA LEU A 154 -21.79 -2.60 -4.40
C LEU A 154 -20.74 -1.50 -4.28
N VAL A 155 -20.77 -0.51 -5.18
CA VAL A 155 -19.93 0.67 -5.09
C VAL A 155 -20.52 1.63 -4.07
N THR A 156 -20.04 1.46 -2.84
CA THR A 156 -20.24 2.43 -1.77
C THR A 156 -19.53 3.75 -2.08
N ASN A 157 -19.88 4.83 -1.37
CA ASN A 157 -19.15 6.11 -1.45
C ASN A 157 -17.63 5.93 -1.30
N ARG A 158 -17.18 4.96 -0.49
CA ARG A 158 -15.75 4.61 -0.31
C ARG A 158 -15.09 4.00 -1.54
N ILE A 159 -15.84 3.25 -2.36
CA ILE A 159 -15.31 2.70 -3.61
C ILE A 159 -15.39 3.76 -4.71
N ALA A 160 -16.40 4.63 -4.70
CA ALA A 160 -16.50 5.76 -5.61
C ALA A 160 -15.29 6.72 -5.49
N THR A 161 -14.76 6.92 -4.28
CA THR A 161 -13.52 7.70 -4.07
C THR A 161 -12.25 7.05 -4.62
N LEU A 162 -12.30 5.78 -5.04
CA LEU A 162 -11.17 5.11 -5.69
C LEU A 162 -11.02 5.49 -7.17
N ARG A 163 -12.00 6.22 -7.75
CA ARG A 163 -11.85 6.74 -9.11
C ARG A 163 -10.67 7.71 -9.17
N PRO A 164 -9.86 7.67 -10.25
CA PRO A 164 -8.81 8.65 -10.47
C PRO A 164 -9.40 10.06 -10.42
N ASN A 165 -8.80 10.94 -9.61
CA ASN A 165 -9.30 12.30 -9.43
C ASN A 165 -9.31 13.03 -10.78
N PRO A 166 -10.47 13.53 -11.28
CA PRO A 166 -10.53 14.27 -12.54
C PRO A 166 -9.60 15.48 -12.59
N ARG A 167 -9.20 16.04 -11.44
CA ARG A 167 -8.25 17.16 -11.34
C ARG A 167 -6.84 16.79 -11.78
N MET A 168 -6.51 15.50 -11.85
CA MET A 168 -5.23 15.04 -12.39
C MET A 168 -5.18 15.12 -13.91
N LEU A 169 -6.32 15.34 -14.59
CA LEU A 169 -6.38 15.40 -16.04
C LEU A 169 -5.90 16.78 -16.55
N PRO A 170 -5.37 16.85 -17.78
CA PRO A 170 -4.95 18.10 -18.37
C PRO A 170 -6.07 19.16 -18.37
N LYS A 171 -5.70 20.42 -18.11
CA LYS A 171 -6.63 21.56 -18.13
C LYS A 171 -7.38 21.59 -19.48
N GLY A 172 -8.71 21.70 -19.43
CA GLY A 172 -9.60 21.68 -20.59
C GLY A 172 -10.07 20.29 -21.06
N VAL A 173 -9.41 19.20 -20.65
CA VAL A 173 -9.94 17.84 -20.85
C VAL A 173 -11.03 17.56 -19.82
N ALA A 174 -10.76 17.84 -18.54
CA ALA A 174 -11.68 17.61 -17.43
C ALA A 174 -13.05 18.27 -17.65
N ASP A 175 -13.07 19.53 -18.08
CA ASP A 175 -14.31 20.31 -18.29
C ASP A 175 -15.19 19.72 -19.41
N ARG A 176 -14.57 19.02 -20.36
CA ARG A 176 -15.26 18.46 -21.54
C ARG A 176 -15.66 16.99 -21.36
N LEU A 177 -15.18 16.32 -20.31
CA LEU A 177 -15.52 14.93 -20.04
C LEU A 177 -17.01 14.70 -19.79
N GLY A 178 -17.81 15.75 -19.50
CA GLY A 178 -19.27 15.61 -19.42
C GLY A 178 -19.92 15.10 -20.73
N SER A 179 -19.31 15.37 -21.89
CA SER A 179 -19.83 14.96 -23.19
C SER A 179 -19.49 13.51 -23.54
N ARG A 180 -20.51 12.66 -23.68
CA ARG A 180 -20.38 11.26 -24.13
C ARG A 180 -19.59 11.14 -25.44
N LYS A 181 -19.88 12.01 -26.42
CA LYS A 181 -19.17 12.04 -27.71
C LYS A 181 -17.68 12.33 -27.52
N PHE A 182 -17.34 13.25 -26.63
CA PHE A 182 -15.95 13.61 -26.35
C PHE A 182 -15.20 12.47 -25.64
N ARG A 183 -15.81 11.85 -24.62
CA ARG A 183 -15.25 10.67 -23.94
C ARG A 183 -14.99 9.52 -24.92
N ARG A 184 -15.90 9.26 -25.85
CA ARG A 184 -15.71 8.25 -26.91
C ARG A 184 -14.55 8.56 -27.84
N ILE A 185 -14.35 9.83 -28.21
CA ILE A 185 -13.19 10.26 -29.04
C ILE A 185 -11.89 10.04 -28.26
N LEU A 186 -11.84 10.45 -26.99
CA LEU A 186 -10.67 10.26 -26.13
C LEU A 186 -10.35 8.78 -25.89
N ALA A 187 -11.37 7.96 -25.61
CA ALA A 187 -11.21 6.53 -25.41
C ALA A 187 -10.63 5.82 -26.64
N GLY A 188 -10.87 6.35 -27.84
CA GLY A 188 -10.25 5.87 -29.09
C GLY A 188 -8.89 6.47 -29.42
N GLY A 189 -8.31 7.29 -28.53
CA GLY A 189 -7.03 7.97 -28.77
C GLY A 189 -7.08 9.09 -29.83
N GLY A 190 -8.27 9.59 -30.18
CA GLY A 190 -8.48 10.53 -31.28
C GLY A 190 -8.20 12.00 -30.96
N PHE A 191 -7.70 12.33 -29.77
CA PHE A 191 -7.40 13.69 -29.34
C PHE A 191 -5.88 13.89 -29.18
N PRO A 192 -5.29 15.00 -29.66
CA PRO A 192 -3.85 15.20 -29.63
C PRO A 192 -3.39 15.55 -28.21
N LEU A 193 -3.04 14.51 -27.43
CA LEU A 193 -2.46 14.64 -26.10
C LEU A 193 -0.99 14.23 -26.10
N GLY A 194 -0.22 14.78 -25.16
CA GLY A 194 1.10 14.23 -24.84
C GLY A 194 0.99 12.79 -24.36
N CYS A 195 2.09 12.02 -24.41
CA CYS A 195 2.07 10.60 -24.00
C CYS A 195 1.61 10.45 -22.54
N GLY A 196 2.10 11.29 -21.63
CA GLY A 196 1.71 11.25 -20.23
C GLY A 196 0.22 11.53 -20.01
N ASP A 197 -0.25 12.62 -20.61
CA ASP A 197 -1.64 13.06 -20.58
C ASP A 197 -2.60 12.02 -21.16
N LEU A 198 -2.23 11.42 -22.31
CA LEU A 198 -3.02 10.38 -22.95
C LEU A 198 -3.19 9.17 -22.02
N LEU A 199 -2.11 8.72 -21.36
CA LEU A 199 -2.21 7.60 -20.43
C LEU A 199 -3.16 7.92 -19.27
N GLN A 200 -3.02 9.09 -18.65
CA GLN A 200 -3.87 9.49 -17.53
C GLN A 200 -5.35 9.58 -17.94
N VAL A 201 -5.62 10.15 -19.11
CA VAL A 201 -6.98 10.23 -19.66
C VAL A 201 -7.53 8.84 -19.97
N LEU A 202 -6.79 7.98 -20.66
CA LEU A 202 -7.24 6.62 -20.95
C LEU A 202 -7.48 5.83 -19.66
N PHE A 203 -6.58 5.92 -18.68
CA PHE A 203 -6.74 5.27 -17.38
C PHE A 203 -7.96 5.77 -16.60
N HIS A 204 -8.25 7.07 -16.64
CA HIS A 204 -9.47 7.63 -16.07
C HIS A 204 -10.72 7.08 -16.78
N LEU A 205 -10.69 7.00 -18.11
CA LEU A 205 -11.80 6.46 -18.92
C LEU A 205 -12.01 4.95 -18.73
N LEU A 206 -11.04 4.20 -18.20
CA LEU A 206 -11.28 2.80 -17.79
C LEU A 206 -12.32 2.68 -16.66
N HIS A 207 -12.57 3.78 -15.93
CA HIS A 207 -13.57 3.88 -14.87
C HIS A 207 -14.88 4.53 -15.36
N ASP A 208 -15.03 4.75 -16.66
CA ASP A 208 -16.25 5.32 -17.24
C ASP A 208 -17.45 4.42 -16.91
N PRO A 209 -18.60 4.99 -16.50
CA PRO A 209 -19.82 4.21 -16.26
C PRO A 209 -20.34 3.51 -17.52
N GLU A 210 -20.04 4.03 -18.71
CA GLU A 210 -20.41 3.41 -19.97
C GLU A 210 -19.38 2.33 -20.37
N THR A 211 -19.81 1.07 -20.33
CA THR A 211 -19.00 -0.11 -20.67
C THR A 211 -18.29 0.02 -22.01
N GLU A 212 -18.97 0.54 -23.04
CA GLU A 212 -18.40 0.74 -24.38
C GLU A 212 -17.19 1.69 -24.38
N ILE A 213 -17.26 2.78 -23.61
CA ILE A 213 -16.18 3.78 -23.53
C ILE A 213 -14.99 3.19 -22.77
N ALA A 214 -15.25 2.54 -21.63
CA ALA A 214 -14.22 1.92 -20.83
C ALA A 214 -13.50 0.78 -21.57
N GLU A 215 -14.23 -0.07 -22.29
CA GLU A 215 -13.65 -1.13 -23.12
C GLU A 215 -12.84 -0.56 -24.28
N ARG A 216 -13.34 0.50 -24.94
CA ARG A 216 -12.58 1.16 -26.01
C ARG A 216 -11.29 1.81 -25.49
N ALA A 217 -11.33 2.38 -24.29
CA ALA A 217 -10.13 2.91 -23.63
C ALA A 217 -9.14 1.79 -23.27
N GLU A 218 -9.62 0.64 -22.76
CA GLU A 218 -8.78 -0.54 -22.47
C GLU A 218 -8.12 -1.07 -23.75
N GLU A 219 -8.89 -1.23 -24.82
CA GLU A 219 -8.41 -1.66 -26.13
C GLU A 219 -7.33 -0.71 -26.67
N THR A 220 -7.62 0.60 -26.67
CA THR A 220 -6.68 1.62 -27.14
C THR A 220 -5.37 1.55 -26.34
N LEU A 221 -5.48 1.52 -25.01
CA LEU A 221 -4.34 1.47 -24.10
C LEU A 221 -3.48 0.20 -24.28
N LEU A 222 -4.12 -0.96 -24.47
CA LEU A 222 -3.43 -2.22 -24.73
C LEU A 222 -2.89 -2.34 -26.16
N SER A 223 -3.42 -1.57 -27.11
CA SER A 223 -2.94 -1.55 -28.51
C SER A 223 -1.77 -0.60 -28.75
N LEU A 224 -1.43 0.25 -27.77
CA LEU A 224 -0.35 1.23 -27.93
C LEU A 224 1.00 0.57 -28.26
N PRO A 225 1.77 1.16 -29.19
CA PRO A 225 3.12 0.70 -29.51
C PRO A 225 4.06 0.76 -28.29
N VAL A 226 4.98 -0.20 -28.19
CA VAL A 226 5.95 -0.29 -27.08
C VAL A 226 6.81 0.98 -26.98
N SER A 227 7.17 1.60 -28.10
CA SER A 227 7.90 2.87 -28.13
C SER A 227 7.12 4.02 -27.48
N MET A 228 5.79 4.03 -27.60
CA MET A 228 4.93 5.01 -26.93
C MET A 228 4.80 4.69 -25.44
N LEU A 229 4.62 3.41 -25.09
CA LEU A 229 4.56 2.97 -23.69
C LEU A 229 5.86 3.29 -22.94
N ARG A 230 7.02 3.12 -23.57
CA ARG A 230 8.32 3.54 -23.05
C ARG A 230 8.34 5.04 -22.74
N ARG A 231 7.96 5.89 -23.70
CA ARG A 231 7.89 7.35 -23.48
C ARG A 231 6.89 7.73 -22.39
N MET A 232 5.78 6.99 -22.26
CA MET A 232 4.83 7.18 -21.17
C MET A 232 5.47 6.87 -19.82
N ALA A 233 6.19 5.75 -19.71
CA ALA A 233 6.90 5.38 -18.49
C ALA A 233 8.00 6.38 -18.12
N GLU A 234 8.69 6.97 -19.11
CA GLU A 234 9.71 8.01 -18.90
C GLU A 234 9.10 9.36 -18.48
N ALA A 235 7.93 9.73 -19.02
CA ALA A 235 7.34 11.06 -18.84
C ALA A 235 6.47 11.22 -17.57
N LEU A 236 6.03 10.13 -16.94
CA LEU A 236 4.96 10.17 -15.94
C LEU A 236 5.41 9.93 -14.49
N GLY A 237 4.77 10.68 -13.58
CA GLY A 237 4.65 10.37 -12.15
C GLY A 237 3.35 9.66 -11.77
N GLY A 238 2.50 9.28 -12.73
CA GLY A 238 1.21 8.61 -12.48
C GLY A 238 1.35 7.12 -12.15
N PHE A 239 1.66 6.79 -10.90
CA PHE A 239 2.05 5.44 -10.46
C PHE A 239 0.99 4.35 -10.73
N THR A 240 -0.30 4.67 -10.58
CA THR A 240 -1.40 3.68 -10.69
C THR A 240 -1.67 3.26 -12.13
N ALA A 241 -1.58 4.19 -13.08
CA ALA A 241 -1.79 3.88 -14.50
C ALA A 241 -0.67 3.00 -15.06
N LEU A 242 0.59 3.27 -14.65
CA LEU A 242 1.73 2.42 -14.99
C LEU A 242 1.62 1.03 -14.34
N ASP A 243 1.23 0.93 -13.06
CA ASP A 243 1.01 -0.36 -12.39
C ASP A 243 -0.04 -1.20 -13.13
N PHE A 244 -1.17 -0.61 -13.50
CA PHE A 244 -2.19 -1.27 -14.31
C PHE A 244 -1.61 -1.77 -15.64
N LEU A 245 -0.94 -0.89 -16.39
CA LEU A 245 -0.38 -1.23 -17.70
C LEU A 245 0.62 -2.39 -17.62
N VAL A 246 1.55 -2.33 -16.68
CA VAL A 246 2.57 -3.36 -16.46
C VAL A 246 1.93 -4.69 -16.18
N ARG A 247 0.98 -4.73 -15.23
CA ARG A 247 0.22 -5.94 -14.88
C ARG A 247 -0.48 -6.49 -16.10
N ARG A 248 -1.25 -5.64 -16.79
CA ARG A 248 -2.06 -6.08 -17.92
C ARG A 248 -1.21 -6.62 -19.09
N LYS A 249 -0.07 -6.00 -19.37
CA LYS A 249 0.85 -6.43 -20.43
C LYS A 249 1.57 -7.73 -20.08
N LEU A 250 2.06 -7.88 -18.84
CA LEU A 250 2.71 -9.11 -18.37
C LEU A 250 1.71 -10.28 -18.23
N GLU A 251 0.50 -10.02 -17.73
CA GLU A 251 -0.56 -11.04 -17.69
C GLU A 251 -1.00 -11.42 -19.11
N GLY A 252 -1.13 -10.44 -20.01
CA GLY A 252 -1.50 -10.65 -21.40
C GLY A 252 -0.44 -11.42 -22.21
N SER A 253 0.86 -11.20 -21.95
CA SER A 253 1.93 -11.95 -22.60
C SER A 253 1.92 -13.43 -22.22
N LYS A 254 1.44 -13.77 -21.01
CA LYS A 254 1.31 -15.16 -20.53
C LYS A 254 0.09 -15.89 -21.09
N ALA A 255 -0.93 -15.16 -21.52
CA ALA A 255 -2.12 -15.74 -22.14
C ALA A 255 -1.88 -16.19 -23.60
N LEU A 256 -0.83 -15.69 -24.23
CA LEU A 256 -0.45 -16.03 -25.60
C LEU A 256 0.60 -17.14 -25.59
N ALA A 257 0.58 -18.03 -26.59
CA ALA A 257 1.60 -19.06 -26.74
C ALA A 257 3.01 -18.45 -26.73
N ALA A 258 3.91 -19.04 -25.94
CA ALA A 258 5.26 -18.58 -25.70
C ALA A 258 6.10 -18.69 -26.98
N THR A 259 6.30 -17.56 -27.66
CA THR A 259 7.33 -17.43 -28.71
C THR A 259 8.46 -16.57 -28.15
N PRO A 260 9.74 -16.95 -28.31
CA PRO A 260 10.87 -16.22 -27.71
C PRO A 260 10.92 -14.73 -28.09
N GLU A 261 10.56 -14.40 -29.34
CA GLU A 261 10.48 -13.01 -29.81
C GLU A 261 9.46 -12.14 -29.04
N ARG A 262 8.41 -12.75 -28.49
CA ARG A 262 7.37 -12.03 -27.73
C ARG A 262 7.80 -11.69 -26.31
N SER A 263 8.63 -12.54 -25.68
CA SER A 263 9.11 -12.30 -24.32
C SER A 263 9.90 -10.99 -24.25
N HIS A 264 10.67 -10.69 -25.30
CA HIS A 264 11.49 -9.49 -25.40
C HIS A 264 10.76 -8.26 -25.94
N ALA A 265 9.54 -8.40 -26.49
CA ALA A 265 8.83 -7.29 -27.10
C ALA A 265 8.50 -6.18 -26.08
N LEU A 266 8.35 -6.52 -24.80
CA LEU A 266 8.05 -5.56 -23.72
C LEU A 266 9.30 -5.00 -23.04
N ASP A 267 10.49 -5.50 -23.32
CA ASP A 267 11.73 -5.12 -22.63
C ASP A 267 11.97 -3.61 -22.60
N PRO A 268 11.85 -2.85 -23.72
CA PRO A 268 12.09 -1.41 -23.69
C PRO A 268 11.09 -0.64 -22.81
N PHE A 269 9.88 -1.17 -22.64
CA PHE A 269 8.88 -0.58 -21.76
C PHE A 269 9.16 -0.94 -20.29
N LEU A 270 9.45 -2.21 -19.99
CA LEU A 270 9.75 -2.66 -18.63
C LEU A 270 11.04 -2.04 -18.09
N GLU A 271 12.06 -1.88 -18.93
CA GLU A 271 13.30 -1.17 -18.60
C GLU A 271 13.01 0.26 -18.11
N ALA A 272 12.23 1.03 -18.90
CA ALA A 272 11.85 2.39 -18.53
C ALA A 272 11.04 2.46 -17.23
N VAL A 273 10.18 1.47 -16.97
CA VAL A 273 9.42 1.38 -15.71
C VAL A 273 10.35 1.08 -14.52
N VAL A 274 11.30 0.16 -14.68
CA VAL A 274 12.25 -0.22 -13.61
C VAL A 274 13.18 0.94 -13.26
N LEU A 275 13.64 1.68 -14.27
CA LEU A 275 14.53 2.82 -14.12
C LEU A 275 13.82 4.08 -13.60
N ASN A 276 12.50 4.16 -13.68
CA ASN A 276 11.76 5.31 -13.19
C ASN A 276 11.70 5.30 -11.65
N PRO A 277 12.30 6.31 -10.96
CA PRO A 277 12.36 6.36 -9.49
C PRO A 277 10.98 6.59 -8.86
N LEU A 278 10.02 7.11 -9.63
CA LEU A 278 8.67 7.36 -9.19
C LEU A 278 7.89 6.03 -9.09
N VAL A 279 8.08 5.08 -10.00
CA VAL A 279 7.30 3.82 -10.01
C VAL A 279 7.35 3.12 -8.64
N SER A 280 6.19 2.69 -8.14
CA SER A 280 6.09 2.10 -6.80
C SER A 280 6.91 0.80 -6.67
N ASP A 281 7.51 0.57 -5.51
CA ASP A 281 8.26 -0.66 -5.24
C ASP A 281 7.36 -1.92 -5.34
N LYS A 282 6.05 -1.78 -5.12
CA LYS A 282 5.06 -2.86 -5.32
C LYS A 282 4.93 -3.25 -6.80
N THR A 283 4.98 -2.29 -7.70
CA THR A 283 4.98 -2.53 -9.15
C THR A 283 6.29 -3.23 -9.56
N ILE A 284 7.42 -2.77 -9.04
CA ILE A 284 8.72 -3.41 -9.30
C ILE A 284 8.78 -4.83 -8.75
N ALA A 285 8.24 -5.07 -7.55
CA ALA A 285 8.15 -6.41 -6.98
C ALA A 285 7.27 -7.34 -7.83
N PHE A 286 6.20 -6.81 -8.42
CA PHE A 286 5.40 -7.56 -9.38
C PHE A 286 6.17 -7.87 -10.66
N ILE A 287 6.90 -6.90 -11.25
CA ILE A 287 7.76 -7.16 -12.41
C ILE A 287 8.80 -8.23 -12.08
N ALA A 288 9.45 -8.10 -10.92
CA ALA A 288 10.44 -9.07 -10.44
C ALA A 288 9.88 -10.48 -10.31
N ALA A 289 8.62 -10.62 -9.88
CA ALA A 289 7.93 -11.91 -9.76
C ALA A 289 7.49 -12.50 -11.11
N GLU A 290 7.16 -11.66 -12.07
CA GLU A 290 6.38 -12.09 -13.24
C GLU A 290 7.13 -11.99 -14.58
N THR A 291 8.22 -11.22 -14.66
CA THR A 291 9.02 -11.07 -15.88
C THR A 291 9.73 -12.36 -16.28
N GLU A 292 9.75 -12.66 -17.57
CA GLU A 292 10.48 -13.81 -18.12
C GLU A 292 11.77 -13.38 -18.82
N SER A 293 11.99 -12.08 -18.96
CA SER A 293 13.14 -11.52 -19.65
C SER A 293 14.39 -11.55 -18.76
N PRO A 294 15.45 -12.30 -19.15
CA PRO A 294 16.71 -12.32 -18.41
C PRO A 294 17.34 -10.93 -18.30
N TYR A 295 17.19 -10.09 -19.33
CA TYR A 295 17.68 -8.72 -19.33
C TYR A 295 17.04 -7.88 -18.21
N ILE A 296 15.72 -7.97 -18.04
CA ILE A 296 15.02 -7.24 -16.98
C ILE A 296 15.36 -7.79 -15.59
N ILE A 297 15.58 -9.11 -15.47
CA ILE A 297 16.04 -9.74 -14.22
C ILE A 297 17.42 -9.22 -13.83
N ASP A 298 18.35 -9.17 -14.78
CA ASP A 298 19.70 -8.66 -14.55
C ASP A 298 19.66 -7.18 -14.17
N LEU A 299 18.83 -6.38 -14.84
CA LEU A 299 18.61 -4.97 -14.49
C LEU A 299 18.11 -4.83 -13.05
N LEU A 300 17.07 -5.57 -12.67
CA LEU A 300 16.52 -5.58 -11.30
C LEU A 300 17.56 -5.98 -10.26
N SER A 301 18.43 -6.95 -10.58
CA SER A 301 19.50 -7.38 -9.69
C SER A 301 20.51 -6.26 -9.37
N GLY A 302 20.64 -5.25 -10.24
CA GLY A 302 21.47 -4.07 -10.01
C GLY A 302 20.89 -3.06 -9.00
N HIS A 303 19.57 -3.06 -8.78
CA HIS A 303 18.87 -2.08 -7.94
C HIS A 303 18.83 -2.45 -6.45
N HIS A 304 19.99 -2.75 -5.87
CA HIS A 304 20.14 -3.16 -4.46
C HIS A 304 19.54 -2.19 -3.44
N ILE A 305 19.67 -0.86 -3.64
CA ILE A 305 19.08 0.14 -2.74
C ILE A 305 17.55 -0.01 -2.66
N ARG A 306 16.88 -0.20 -3.80
CA ARG A 306 15.42 -0.42 -3.81
C ARG A 306 15.04 -1.74 -3.16
N MET A 307 15.85 -2.79 -3.34
CA MET A 307 15.61 -4.09 -2.69
C MET A 307 15.78 -4.03 -1.17
N GLN A 308 16.74 -3.25 -0.67
CA GLN A 308 16.92 -3.02 0.77
C GLN A 308 15.74 -2.24 1.36
N ARG A 309 15.27 -1.21 0.66
CA ARG A 309 14.08 -0.44 1.06
C ARG A 309 12.79 -1.26 0.98
N ALA A 310 12.66 -2.12 -0.02
CA ALA A 310 11.47 -2.91 -0.28
C ALA A 310 11.83 -4.39 -0.55
N PRO A 311 11.95 -5.21 0.51
CA PRO A 311 12.28 -6.63 0.42
C PRO A 311 11.34 -7.44 -0.48
N ALA A 312 10.11 -6.95 -0.70
CA ALA A 312 9.14 -7.55 -1.62
C ALA A 312 9.70 -7.69 -3.07
N ILE A 313 10.64 -6.84 -3.48
CA ILE A 313 11.29 -6.97 -4.79
C ILE A 313 12.14 -8.24 -4.86
N PHE A 314 12.97 -8.48 -3.83
CA PHE A 314 13.76 -9.71 -3.72
C PHE A 314 12.87 -10.95 -3.58
N GLN A 315 11.77 -10.85 -2.84
CA GLN A 315 10.76 -11.91 -2.77
C GLN A 315 10.18 -12.23 -4.14
N GLY A 316 9.92 -11.21 -4.96
CA GLY A 316 9.52 -11.38 -6.34
C GLY A 316 10.55 -12.21 -7.12
N LEU A 317 11.84 -11.84 -7.05
CA LEU A 317 12.91 -12.58 -7.71
C LEU A 317 13.02 -14.04 -7.23
N LEU A 318 12.90 -14.30 -5.91
CA LEU A 318 12.91 -15.67 -5.37
C LEU A 318 11.74 -16.53 -5.87
N ARG A 319 10.61 -15.90 -6.16
CA ARG A 319 9.41 -16.56 -6.69
C ARG A 319 9.47 -16.72 -8.21
N ASN A 320 10.34 -15.97 -8.89
CA ASN A 320 10.46 -15.97 -10.33
C ASN A 320 11.37 -17.10 -10.80
N ARG A 321 10.82 -17.97 -11.64
CA ARG A 321 11.51 -19.17 -12.14
C ARG A 321 12.54 -18.89 -13.23
N ALA A 322 12.46 -17.72 -13.87
CA ALA A 322 13.46 -17.29 -14.83
C ALA A 322 14.74 -16.75 -14.17
N VAL A 323 14.70 -16.50 -12.85
CA VAL A 323 15.88 -16.04 -12.10
C VAL A 323 16.83 -17.20 -11.86
N SER A 324 18.08 -17.05 -12.29
CA SER A 324 19.09 -18.09 -12.08
C SER A 324 19.51 -18.18 -10.60
N PRO A 325 19.87 -19.37 -10.09
CA PRO A 325 20.40 -19.51 -8.73
C PRO A 325 21.65 -18.66 -8.48
N ALA A 326 22.45 -18.39 -9.51
CA ALA A 326 23.64 -17.54 -9.43
C ALA A 326 23.28 -16.08 -9.12
N VAL A 327 22.20 -15.55 -9.70
CA VAL A 327 21.69 -14.20 -9.38
C VAL A 327 21.24 -14.13 -7.93
N ILE A 328 20.50 -15.14 -7.44
CA ILE A 328 20.07 -15.19 -6.03
C ILE A 328 21.27 -15.24 -5.09
N HIS A 329 22.25 -16.11 -5.37
CA HIS A 329 23.47 -16.21 -4.58
C HIS A 329 24.21 -14.87 -4.48
N LYS A 330 24.44 -14.22 -5.63
CA LYS A 330 25.06 -12.89 -5.70
C LYS A 330 24.31 -11.85 -4.87
N LEU A 331 22.97 -11.83 -4.94
CA LEU A 331 22.15 -10.89 -4.16
C LEU A 331 22.24 -11.17 -2.65
N THR A 332 22.27 -12.44 -2.24
CA THR A 332 22.43 -12.80 -0.83
C THR A 332 23.83 -12.53 -0.28
N GLU A 333 24.87 -12.61 -1.12
CA GLU A 333 26.25 -12.24 -0.74
C GLU A 333 26.40 -10.71 -0.59
N MET A 334 25.77 -9.93 -1.48
CA MET A 334 25.86 -8.47 -1.45
C MET A 334 25.05 -7.84 -0.30
N ALA A 335 24.01 -8.51 0.18
CA ALA A 335 23.14 -8.00 1.24
C ALA A 335 22.76 -9.11 2.25
N PRO A 336 23.48 -9.22 3.39
CA PRO A 336 23.25 -10.26 4.38
C PRO A 336 21.82 -10.34 4.92
N SER A 337 21.10 -9.21 4.98
CA SER A 337 19.68 -9.18 5.37
C SER A 337 18.78 -9.98 4.42
N LEU A 338 19.12 -10.05 3.13
CA LEU A 338 18.40 -10.86 2.14
C LEU A 338 18.70 -12.37 2.30
N ALA A 339 19.87 -12.74 2.82
CA ALA A 339 20.24 -14.14 3.06
C ALA A 339 19.33 -14.79 4.11
N ALA A 340 19.08 -14.10 5.23
CA ALA A 340 18.15 -14.56 6.26
C ALA A 340 16.73 -14.76 5.71
N TYR A 341 16.32 -13.85 4.82
CA TYR A 341 15.03 -13.96 4.14
C TYR A 341 14.97 -15.20 3.22
N HIS A 342 16.01 -15.43 2.41
CA HIS A 342 16.11 -16.58 1.52
C HIS A 342 16.04 -17.91 2.28
N GLU A 343 16.75 -18.03 3.40
CA GLU A 343 16.70 -19.23 4.25
C GLU A 343 15.29 -19.51 4.78
N LYS A 344 14.59 -18.46 5.24
CA LYS A 344 13.19 -18.57 5.71
C LYS A 344 12.25 -19.02 4.60
N TYR A 345 12.43 -18.49 3.38
CA TYR A 345 11.64 -18.87 2.21
C TYR A 345 11.84 -20.34 1.82
N GLU A 346 13.08 -20.82 1.76
CA GLU A 346 13.39 -22.21 1.43
C GLU A 346 12.88 -23.19 2.50
N LYS A 347 12.97 -22.85 3.80
CA LYS A 347 12.37 -23.66 4.88
C LYS A 347 10.86 -23.83 4.69
N ARG A 348 10.13 -22.76 4.36
CA ARG A 348 8.69 -22.82 4.08
C ARG A 348 8.38 -23.66 2.85
N ARG A 349 9.16 -23.48 1.78
CA ARG A 349 9.03 -24.26 0.53
C ARG A 349 9.23 -25.75 0.76
N GLN A 350 10.21 -26.13 1.57
CA GLN A 350 10.46 -27.53 1.93
C GLN A 350 9.35 -28.14 2.78
N GLN A 351 8.73 -27.37 3.69
CA GLN A 351 7.61 -27.83 4.50
C GLN A 351 6.39 -28.22 3.64
N VAL A 352 6.07 -27.43 2.61
CA VAL A 352 4.93 -27.69 1.72
C VAL A 352 5.19 -28.82 0.73
N ARG A 353 6.45 -29.04 0.35
CA ARG A 353 6.86 -30.13 -0.53
C ARG A 353 6.94 -31.50 0.13
N ARG A 354 6.70 -31.61 1.45
CA ARG A 354 6.65 -32.92 2.08
C ARG A 354 5.53 -33.73 1.44
N PRO A 355 5.83 -34.92 0.87
CA PRO A 355 4.81 -35.76 0.28
C PRO A 355 3.74 -36.02 1.33
N LEU A 356 2.47 -35.97 0.91
CA LEU A 356 1.39 -36.44 1.75
C LEU A 356 1.73 -37.88 2.09
N SER A 357 2.20 -38.13 3.33
CA SER A 357 2.38 -39.48 3.83
C SER A 357 1.04 -40.14 3.62
N ARG A 358 0.98 -41.09 2.67
CA ARG A 358 -0.21 -41.91 2.46
C ARG A 358 -0.55 -42.44 3.83
N GLY A 359 -1.66 -41.97 4.40
CA GLY A 359 -2.23 -42.49 5.64
C GLY A 359 -2.74 -43.91 5.44
N GLY A 360 -1.95 -44.75 4.76
CA GLY A 360 -2.02 -46.18 4.85
C GLY A 360 -1.67 -46.52 6.28
N ARG A 361 -2.71 -46.58 7.10
CA ARG A 361 -2.76 -47.45 8.26
C ARG A 361 -2.54 -48.86 7.71
N GLU A 362 -1.29 -49.21 7.44
CA GLU A 362 -0.88 -50.60 7.39
C GLU A 362 -1.17 -51.13 8.80
N VAL A 363 -2.33 -51.77 8.93
CA VAL A 363 -2.56 -52.72 10.01
C VAL A 363 -1.49 -53.77 9.79
N SER A 364 -0.39 -53.65 10.53
CA SER A 364 0.55 -54.72 10.75
C SER A 364 -0.25 -55.88 11.32
N VAL A 365 -0.65 -56.81 10.45
CA VAL A 365 -1.10 -58.13 10.85
C VAL A 365 0.15 -58.83 11.39
N SER A 366 0.41 -58.63 12.68
CA SER A 366 1.36 -59.43 13.43
C SER A 366 0.77 -60.83 13.60
N SER A 367 1.17 -61.74 12.72
CA SER A 367 1.03 -63.17 12.93
C SER A 367 2.03 -63.61 14.01
N SER A 368 1.58 -63.72 15.25
CA SER A 368 2.27 -64.51 16.30
C SER A 368 1.38 -64.66 17.53
N GLY A 369 1.05 -65.89 17.91
CA GLY A 369 0.57 -66.19 19.26
C GLY A 369 -0.52 -67.24 19.35
N GLU A 370 -0.13 -68.51 19.21
CA GLU A 370 -0.83 -69.61 19.89
C GLU A 370 -0.84 -69.36 21.41
N GLY A 371 -1.94 -69.71 22.08
CA GLY A 371 -1.92 -69.92 23.54
C GLY A 371 -3.19 -69.54 24.30
N GLY A 372 -4.04 -70.54 24.55
CA GLY A 372 -4.59 -70.80 25.89
C GLY A 372 -5.67 -69.87 26.47
N GLY A 373 -6.92 -70.32 26.42
CA GLY A 373 -7.63 -70.70 27.64
C GLY A 373 -8.43 -69.65 28.44
N THR A 374 -9.67 -70.07 28.73
CA THR A 374 -10.51 -69.81 29.93
C THR A 374 -11.59 -68.71 29.87
N SER A 375 -12.84 -69.22 29.82
CA SER A 375 -14.03 -68.87 30.62
C SER A 375 -14.36 -67.42 31.01
N GLY A 376 -15.61 -67.02 30.75
CA GLY A 376 -16.24 -65.91 31.49
C GLY A 376 -17.54 -65.39 30.88
N GLU A 377 -18.65 -66.00 31.30
CA GLU A 377 -20.00 -65.44 31.56
C GLU A 377 -20.62 -64.28 30.72
N ARG A 378 -21.86 -64.55 30.29
CA ARG A 378 -22.99 -63.64 29.93
C ARG A 378 -23.34 -62.64 31.06
N PRO A 379 -24.22 -61.60 30.93
CA PRO A 379 -25.38 -61.51 30.00
C PRO A 379 -25.85 -60.11 29.46
N ARG A 380 -26.66 -60.20 28.39
CA ARG A 380 -27.95 -59.52 28.05
C ARG A 380 -28.16 -57.98 28.08
N SER A 381 -28.93 -57.57 27.06
CA SER A 381 -29.82 -56.40 26.90
C SER A 381 -29.14 -55.07 26.54
N ALA A 382 -29.67 -54.18 25.69
CA ALA A 382 -31.07 -53.93 25.33
C ALA A 382 -31.23 -53.40 23.88
N SER A 383 -32.41 -53.70 23.34
CA SER A 383 -33.00 -53.20 22.10
C SER A 383 -33.46 -51.74 22.22
N GLY A 384 -33.13 -50.89 21.24
CA GLY A 384 -33.70 -49.55 21.07
C GLY A 384 -34.30 -49.40 19.67
N LYS A 385 -35.64 -49.45 19.59
CA LYS A 385 -36.48 -49.06 18.44
C LYS A 385 -36.34 -47.55 18.23
N VAL A 386 -36.20 -47.11 16.98
CA VAL A 386 -36.45 -45.71 16.57
C VAL A 386 -37.64 -45.70 15.63
N GLU A 387 -38.71 -45.05 16.07
CA GLU A 387 -39.95 -44.81 15.32
C GLU A 387 -39.75 -43.71 14.27
N LEU A 388 -40.23 -44.00 13.06
CA LEU A 388 -40.45 -43.06 11.98
C LEU A 388 -41.78 -42.31 12.25
N ARG A 389 -41.73 -40.98 12.31
CA ARG A 389 -42.93 -40.13 12.20
C ARG A 389 -42.98 -39.52 10.81
N GLY A 390 -43.99 -39.93 10.05
CA GLY A 390 -44.45 -39.25 8.84
C GLY A 390 -45.21 -37.97 9.18
N GLY A 391 -45.06 -36.97 8.33
CA GLY A 391 -45.87 -35.76 8.29
C GLY A 391 -46.37 -35.57 6.86
N GLU A 392 -47.65 -35.85 6.66
CA GLU A 392 -48.42 -35.52 5.47
C GLU A 392 -48.64 -34.00 5.40
N SER A 393 -48.55 -33.40 4.22
CA SER A 393 -49.28 -32.15 3.95
C SER A 393 -49.85 -32.20 2.54
N ALA A 394 -51.18 -32.13 2.51
CA ALA A 394 -52.07 -32.16 1.37
C ALA A 394 -51.81 -31.05 0.35
N GLY A 395 -52.18 -31.33 -0.89
CA GLY A 395 -52.17 -30.39 -2.01
C GLY A 395 -53.51 -29.68 -2.25
N GLU A 396 -53.52 -29.04 -3.42
CA GLU A 396 -54.61 -28.36 -4.16
C GLU A 396 -54.64 -26.82 -4.11
N PRO A 397 -55.16 -26.13 -5.17
CA PRO A 397 -54.82 -26.34 -6.58
C PRO A 397 -54.69 -25.02 -7.39
N LEU A 398 -54.28 -25.16 -8.65
CA LEU A 398 -54.26 -24.17 -9.73
C LEU A 398 -55.58 -23.42 -9.93
N ARG A 399 -55.51 -22.09 -10.14
CA ARG A 399 -56.41 -21.29 -10.99
C ARG A 399 -55.70 -20.06 -11.56
N ASP A 400 -55.59 -20.00 -12.88
CA ASP A 400 -55.76 -18.78 -13.70
C ASP A 400 -57.25 -18.69 -14.12
N PRO A 401 -57.79 -17.61 -14.75
CA PRO A 401 -57.16 -16.39 -15.32
C PRO A 401 -57.92 -15.08 -14.96
N ILE A 402 -57.47 -13.92 -15.48
CA ILE A 402 -58.29 -12.95 -16.26
C ILE A 402 -57.55 -11.59 -16.40
N LEU A 403 -57.44 -11.17 -17.66
CA LEU A 403 -57.08 -9.84 -18.14
C LEU A 403 -58.06 -8.76 -17.66
N SER A 404 -57.56 -7.64 -17.15
CA SER A 404 -58.30 -6.37 -17.12
C SER A 404 -57.33 -5.19 -17.08
N ILE A 405 -57.26 -4.45 -18.18
CA ILE A 405 -56.67 -3.11 -18.28
C ILE A 405 -57.71 -2.11 -17.76
N PRO A 406 -57.32 -1.11 -16.96
CA PRO A 406 -57.78 0.24 -17.29
C PRO A 406 -56.70 1.33 -17.15
N ALA A 407 -56.73 2.21 -18.13
CA ALA A 407 -56.57 3.67 -18.10
C ALA A 407 -55.47 4.28 -17.20
N THR A 408 -54.47 4.81 -17.91
CA THR A 408 -53.66 5.99 -17.58
C THR A 408 -54.38 7.07 -16.76
N VAL A 409 -53.88 7.32 -15.56
CA VAL A 409 -53.94 8.62 -14.88
C VAL A 409 -52.52 8.95 -14.41
N VAL A 410 -52.00 10.07 -14.91
CA VAL A 410 -50.71 10.64 -14.51
C VAL A 410 -50.94 11.38 -13.19
N GLU A 411 -50.60 10.76 -12.07
CA GLU A 411 -50.39 11.46 -10.79
C GLU A 411 -48.90 11.48 -10.46
N ALA A 412 -48.41 12.67 -10.14
CA ALA A 412 -47.02 12.94 -9.81
C ALA A 412 -46.61 12.18 -8.54
N ALA A 413 -45.55 11.38 -8.64
CA ALA A 413 -44.98 10.68 -7.51
C ALA A 413 -44.43 11.68 -6.46
N PRO A 414 -44.70 11.51 -5.15
CA PRO A 414 -44.02 12.25 -4.12
C PRO A 414 -42.53 11.88 -4.11
N SER A 415 -41.68 12.88 -3.86
CA SER A 415 -40.22 12.71 -3.80
C SER A 415 -39.83 11.58 -2.83
N PRO A 416 -38.84 10.74 -3.19
CA PRO A 416 -38.37 9.71 -2.28
C PRO A 416 -37.81 10.35 -1.00
N PRO A 417 -38.02 9.74 0.18
CA PRO A 417 -37.39 10.21 1.41
C PRO A 417 -35.87 10.17 1.22
N LEU A 418 -35.19 11.21 1.69
CA LEU A 418 -33.74 11.27 1.73
C LEU A 418 -33.23 10.01 2.46
N PRO A 419 -32.17 9.34 1.96
CA PRO A 419 -31.62 8.19 2.66
C PRO A 419 -31.14 8.64 4.03
N GLU A 420 -31.61 7.97 5.08
CA GLU A 420 -31.05 8.11 6.41
C GLU A 420 -29.54 7.85 6.32
N GLU A 421 -28.75 8.81 6.80
CA GLU A 421 -27.30 8.69 6.87
C GLU A 421 -26.94 7.52 7.80
N GLU A 422 -26.68 6.35 7.23
CA GLU A 422 -26.05 5.26 7.97
C GLU A 422 -24.62 5.70 8.32
N THR A 423 -24.45 6.10 9.58
CA THR A 423 -23.14 6.33 10.19
C THR A 423 -22.28 5.08 10.02
N PRO A 424 -21.05 5.20 9.49
CA PRO A 424 -20.21 4.06 9.18
C PRO A 424 -19.86 3.28 10.46
N ALA A 425 -19.71 1.95 10.33
CA ALA A 425 -19.13 1.12 11.39
C ALA A 425 -17.77 1.71 11.81
N GLU A 426 -17.68 2.13 13.08
CA GLU A 426 -16.62 2.95 13.68
C GLU A 426 -15.20 2.42 13.37
N GLY A 427 -14.98 1.12 13.25
CA GLY A 427 -13.64 0.52 13.20
C GLY A 427 -12.76 0.85 11.98
N ASP A 428 -13.32 1.23 10.82
CA ASP A 428 -12.54 1.39 9.57
C ASP A 428 -12.15 2.84 9.25
N ALA A 429 -12.92 3.83 9.71
CA ALA A 429 -12.56 5.25 9.59
C ALA A 429 -11.38 5.61 10.50
N LEU A 430 -11.17 4.80 11.54
CA LEU A 430 -10.17 4.99 12.58
C LEU A 430 -8.76 4.50 12.20
N ARG A 431 -8.58 3.82 11.04
CA ARG A 431 -7.28 3.23 10.64
C ARG A 431 -6.39 4.14 9.78
N SER A 432 -6.99 5.06 9.01
CA SER A 432 -6.27 5.94 8.07
C SER A 432 -5.40 7.05 8.71
N PRO A 433 -5.72 7.64 9.88
CA PRO A 433 -4.98 8.80 10.34
C PRO A 433 -3.59 8.46 10.89
N TRP A 434 -3.34 7.22 11.30
CA TRP A 434 -2.13 6.85 12.04
C TRP A 434 -0.91 6.49 11.18
N ILE A 435 -1.09 6.30 9.87
CA ILE A 435 -0.04 5.83 8.94
C ILE A 435 1.04 6.90 8.69
N GLU A 436 0.71 8.17 8.92
CA GLU A 436 1.60 9.31 8.66
C GLU A 436 2.29 9.85 9.93
N VAL A 437 1.99 9.29 11.10
CA VAL A 437 2.66 9.66 12.35
C VAL A 437 4.12 9.18 12.26
N PRO A 438 5.13 10.03 12.51
CA PRO A 438 6.52 9.58 12.56
C PRO A 438 6.68 8.40 13.53
N ALA A 439 7.49 7.41 13.16
CA ALA A 439 7.66 6.22 13.99
C ALA A 439 8.40 6.55 15.29
N ILE A 440 7.82 6.17 16.43
CA ILE A 440 8.55 6.15 17.71
C ILE A 440 9.62 5.05 17.60
N ARG A 441 10.86 5.37 17.92
CA ARG A 441 11.97 4.41 17.93
C ARG A 441 12.06 3.70 19.27
N TYR A 442 12.68 2.53 19.24
CA TYR A 442 12.83 1.69 20.43
C TYR A 442 13.59 2.43 21.54
N GLU A 443 14.59 3.24 21.19
CA GLU A 443 15.44 4.00 22.12
C GLU A 443 14.67 5.10 22.87
N GLN A 444 13.62 5.64 22.24
CA GLN A 444 12.75 6.67 22.83
C GLN A 444 11.78 6.07 23.87
N LEU A 445 11.66 4.75 23.94
CA LEU A 445 10.86 4.09 24.96
C LEU A 445 11.52 4.17 26.33
N ALA A 446 10.68 4.38 27.35
CA ALA A 446 11.11 4.32 28.74
C ALA A 446 11.87 2.99 29.01
N PRO A 447 12.96 3.00 29.79
CA PRO A 447 13.76 1.79 30.06
C PRO A 447 12.92 0.60 30.55
N GLU A 448 11.86 0.85 31.30
CA GLU A 448 10.91 -0.14 31.80
C GLU A 448 10.12 -0.82 30.67
N LEU A 449 9.79 -0.07 29.60
CA LEU A 449 9.13 -0.60 28.41
C LEU A 449 10.12 -1.31 27.50
N ARG A 450 11.35 -0.81 27.36
CA ARG A 450 12.40 -1.47 26.57
C ARG A 450 12.67 -2.89 27.06
N GLY A 451 12.74 -3.08 28.37
CA GLY A 451 12.89 -4.43 28.95
C GLY A 451 11.74 -5.41 28.65
N ILE A 452 10.59 -4.92 28.14
CA ILE A 452 9.39 -5.72 27.85
C ILE A 452 9.14 -5.83 26.33
N ILE A 453 9.40 -4.76 25.58
CA ILE A 453 9.08 -4.63 24.15
C ILE A 453 10.34 -4.91 23.32
N HIS A 454 10.68 -6.17 23.08
CA HIS A 454 11.75 -6.55 22.13
C HIS A 454 11.13 -7.31 20.95
N PRO A 455 11.75 -7.35 19.74
CA PRO A 455 11.28 -8.18 18.62
C PRO A 455 10.95 -9.63 18.99
N ASP A 456 11.68 -10.21 19.95
CA ASP A 456 11.49 -11.59 20.43
C ASP A 456 10.54 -11.70 21.64
N ALA A 457 9.94 -10.59 22.09
CA ALA A 457 9.06 -10.61 23.25
C ALA A 457 7.81 -11.46 22.97
N PRO A 458 7.43 -12.37 23.88
CA PRO A 458 6.24 -13.18 23.68
C PRO A 458 5.00 -12.27 23.63
N ALA A 459 4.03 -12.59 22.77
CA ALA A 459 2.81 -11.80 22.60
C ALA A 459 2.07 -11.51 23.93
N GLN A 460 2.17 -12.40 24.90
CA GLN A 460 1.63 -12.21 26.25
C GLN A 460 2.29 -11.06 27.03
N ALA A 461 3.60 -10.84 26.85
CA ALA A 461 4.30 -9.71 27.46
C ALA A 461 3.86 -8.39 26.83
N LEU A 462 3.74 -8.35 25.50
CA LEU A 462 3.23 -7.18 24.77
C LEU A 462 1.77 -6.88 25.15
N GLN A 463 0.93 -7.90 25.32
CA GLN A 463 -0.44 -7.74 25.79
C GLN A 463 -0.50 -7.11 27.20
N ARG A 464 0.43 -7.47 28.10
CA ARG A 464 0.50 -6.84 29.44
C ARG A 464 0.80 -5.34 29.35
N VAL A 465 1.60 -4.90 28.37
CA VAL A 465 1.82 -3.48 28.11
C VAL A 465 0.51 -2.81 27.67
N LEU A 466 -0.21 -3.40 26.70
CA LEU A 466 -1.48 -2.85 26.20
C LEU A 466 -2.57 -2.78 27.28
N ASP A 467 -2.63 -3.78 28.15
CA ASP A 467 -3.57 -3.85 29.27
C ASP A 467 -3.16 -2.96 30.46
N ARG A 468 -2.05 -2.21 30.35
CA ARG A 468 -1.47 -1.38 31.42
C ARG A 468 -1.20 -2.17 32.71
N ARG A 469 -0.92 -3.48 32.60
CA ARG A 469 -0.63 -4.42 33.71
C ARG A 469 0.85 -4.49 34.08
N ILE A 470 1.61 -3.49 33.66
CA ILE A 470 3.01 -3.28 34.04
C ILE A 470 3.08 -2.37 35.28
N LYS A 471 4.28 -2.19 35.85
CA LYS A 471 4.47 -1.20 36.93
C LYS A 471 3.86 0.14 36.51
N PRO A 472 3.26 0.92 37.44
CA PRO A 472 2.59 2.16 37.09
C PRO A 472 3.56 3.10 36.38
N LEU A 473 3.31 3.31 35.09
CA LEU A 473 4.00 4.29 34.27
C LEU A 473 3.11 5.52 34.11
N PRO A 474 3.71 6.73 34.03
CA PRO A 474 3.01 7.92 33.54
C PRO A 474 2.32 7.62 32.21
N THR A 475 1.13 8.19 31.99
CA THR A 475 0.31 7.87 30.81
C THR A 475 1.04 8.18 29.51
N ALA A 476 1.80 9.28 29.45
CA ALA A 476 2.63 9.61 28.28
C ALA A 476 3.66 8.52 27.94
N ARG A 477 4.36 7.98 28.94
CA ARG A 477 5.36 6.92 28.72
C ARG A 477 4.70 5.62 28.27
N TRP A 478 3.58 5.26 28.88
CA TRP A 478 2.79 4.10 28.47
C TRP A 478 2.26 4.25 27.04
N ALA A 479 1.72 5.42 26.70
CA ALA A 479 1.21 5.75 25.38
C ALA A 479 2.31 5.64 24.30
N ALA A 480 3.55 6.06 24.60
CA ALA A 480 4.69 5.87 23.69
C ALA A 480 4.89 4.38 23.33
N GLY A 481 4.78 3.49 24.33
CA GLY A 481 4.81 2.05 24.10
C GLY A 481 3.67 1.56 23.22
N VAL A 482 2.44 2.05 23.43
CA VAL A 482 1.29 1.67 22.60
C VAL A 482 1.46 2.12 21.15
N VAL A 483 1.92 3.36 20.92
CA VAL A 483 2.17 3.89 19.57
C VAL A 483 3.29 3.12 18.87
N PHE A 484 4.39 2.82 19.56
CA PHE A 484 5.47 1.97 19.04
C PHE A 484 4.93 0.60 18.59
N LEU A 485 4.09 -0.04 19.42
CA LEU A 485 3.50 -1.33 19.09
C LEU A 485 2.55 -1.27 17.89
N ALA A 486 1.86 -0.14 17.70
CA ALA A 486 0.98 0.10 16.57
C ALA A 486 1.74 0.36 15.24
N GLN A 487 2.96 0.88 15.31
CA GLN A 487 3.78 1.23 14.15
C GLN A 487 4.75 0.12 13.70
N GLY A 488 5.14 -0.80 14.60
CA GLY A 488 6.14 -1.83 14.31
C GLY A 488 5.73 -2.82 13.20
N GLU A 489 6.53 -2.92 12.15
CA GLU A 489 6.34 -3.90 11.07
C GLU A 489 6.68 -5.34 11.51
N GLU A 490 7.63 -5.48 12.44
CA GLU A 490 8.10 -6.77 12.97
C GLU A 490 7.16 -7.34 14.05
N ILE A 491 6.18 -6.55 14.50
CA ILE A 491 5.23 -6.95 15.54
C ILE A 491 4.10 -7.77 14.93
N SER A 492 3.65 -8.79 15.66
CA SER A 492 2.50 -9.61 15.26
C SER A 492 1.30 -8.73 14.85
N PRO A 493 0.67 -8.97 13.69
CA PRO A 493 -0.48 -8.18 13.22
C PRO A 493 -1.59 -8.03 14.25
N LEU A 494 -1.82 -9.07 15.09
CA LEU A 494 -2.82 -9.06 16.14
C LEU A 494 -2.48 -8.05 17.26
N ILE A 495 -1.22 -7.98 17.68
CA ILE A 495 -0.76 -7.04 18.71
C ILE A 495 -0.84 -5.62 18.18
N ARG A 496 -0.47 -5.41 16.91
CA ARG A 496 -0.59 -4.12 16.24
C ARG A 496 -2.03 -3.65 16.15
N GLU A 497 -2.95 -4.53 15.77
CA GLU A 497 -4.38 -4.21 15.73
C GLU A 497 -4.91 -3.85 17.12
N ARG A 498 -4.54 -4.63 18.15
CA ARG A 498 -4.93 -4.34 19.53
C ARG A 498 -4.33 -3.04 20.05
N ALA A 499 -3.11 -2.69 19.63
CA ALA A 499 -2.47 -1.42 19.98
C ALA A 499 -3.24 -0.23 19.36
N LEU A 500 -3.64 -0.34 18.09
CA LEU A 500 -4.49 0.67 17.43
C LEU A 500 -5.84 0.83 18.12
N GLU A 501 -6.52 -0.27 18.47
CA GLU A 501 -7.74 -0.22 19.27
C GLU A 501 -7.50 0.50 20.59
N ARG A 502 -6.37 0.21 21.26
CA ARG A 502 -6.06 0.83 22.54
C ARG A 502 -5.83 2.34 22.43
N LEU A 503 -5.20 2.83 21.35
CA LEU A 503 -5.06 4.28 21.11
C LEU A 503 -6.42 4.98 21.02
N LEU A 504 -7.42 4.31 20.43
CA LEU A 504 -8.77 4.84 20.29
C LEU A 504 -9.58 4.80 21.59
N GLU A 505 -9.21 3.89 22.49
CA GLU A 505 -9.81 3.76 23.82
C GLU A 505 -9.28 4.81 24.81
N PHE A 506 -8.27 5.62 24.45
CA PHE A 506 -7.74 6.65 25.35
C PHE A 506 -8.88 7.58 25.83
N SER A 507 -8.94 7.75 27.16
CA SER A 507 -9.90 8.64 27.78
C SER A 507 -9.47 10.10 27.58
N LEU A 508 -10.38 11.04 27.77
CA LEU A 508 -10.02 12.47 27.73
C LEU A 508 -8.93 12.80 28.76
N ALA A 509 -8.99 12.18 29.95
CA ALA A 509 -7.97 12.35 30.97
C ALA A 509 -6.59 11.82 30.52
N ASP A 510 -6.56 10.69 29.80
CA ASP A 510 -5.30 10.18 29.24
C ASP A 510 -4.71 11.15 28.21
N LEU A 511 -5.55 11.71 27.32
CA LEU A 511 -5.12 12.68 26.32
C LEU A 511 -4.64 13.99 26.96
N GLU A 512 -5.35 14.49 27.97
CA GLU A 512 -4.94 15.67 28.75
C GLU A 512 -3.60 15.41 29.43
N GLU A 513 -3.42 14.28 30.11
CA GLU A 513 -2.15 13.93 30.75
C GLU A 513 -1.00 13.84 29.73
N ILE A 514 -1.23 13.29 28.54
CA ILE A 514 -0.23 13.25 27.46
C ILE A 514 0.18 14.67 27.05
N VAL A 515 -0.80 15.56 26.78
CA VAL A 515 -0.54 16.93 26.32
C VAL A 515 0.09 17.81 27.39
N THR A 516 -0.27 17.60 28.67
CA THR A 516 0.28 18.36 29.81
C THR A 516 1.51 17.72 30.44
N SER A 517 1.98 16.59 29.91
CA SER A 517 3.23 15.97 30.35
C SER A 517 4.36 17.00 30.25
N LEU A 518 5.33 16.92 31.16
CA LEU A 518 6.51 17.80 31.11
C LEU A 518 7.36 17.56 29.85
N ASP A 519 7.27 16.36 29.29
CA ASP A 519 8.18 15.89 28.25
C ASP A 519 7.44 14.95 27.26
N PRO A 520 6.40 15.41 26.56
CA PRO A 520 5.72 14.58 25.58
C PRO A 520 6.61 14.43 24.34
N LEU A 521 6.64 13.20 23.82
CA LEU A 521 7.19 12.95 22.49
C LEU A 521 6.33 13.67 21.44
N PRO A 522 6.91 14.40 20.48
CA PRO A 522 6.18 15.02 19.38
C PRO A 522 5.22 14.07 18.65
N GLU A 523 5.66 12.81 18.45
CA GLU A 523 4.87 11.75 17.83
C GLU A 523 3.59 11.44 18.61
N LEU A 524 3.63 11.52 19.95
CA LEU A 524 2.44 11.36 20.78
C LEU A 524 1.48 12.53 20.63
N LEU A 525 1.99 13.75 20.48
CA LEU A 525 1.13 14.92 20.28
C LEU A 525 0.43 14.85 18.91
N ASP A 526 1.10 14.34 17.87
CA ASP A 526 0.47 14.06 16.58
C ASP A 526 -0.63 13.01 16.72
N VAL A 527 -0.40 11.98 17.55
CA VAL A 527 -1.42 10.98 17.86
C VAL A 527 -2.63 11.60 18.55
N VAL A 528 -2.43 12.46 19.54
CA VAL A 528 -3.54 13.17 20.21
C VAL A 528 -4.29 14.08 19.23
N ALA A 529 -3.58 14.79 18.35
CA ALA A 529 -4.18 15.69 17.37
C ALA A 529 -5.09 14.97 16.36
N ARG A 530 -4.81 13.70 16.07
CA ARG A 530 -5.59 12.86 15.16
C ARG A 530 -6.69 12.05 15.88
N HIS A 531 -6.75 12.12 17.20
CA HIS A 531 -7.68 11.31 17.99
C HIS A 531 -9.13 11.78 17.81
N PRO A 532 -10.11 10.88 17.63
CA PRO A 532 -11.51 11.24 17.38
C PRO A 532 -12.15 12.02 18.55
N ARG A 533 -11.70 11.77 19.79
CA ARG A 533 -12.18 12.47 21.00
C ARG A 533 -11.49 13.81 21.28
N LEU A 534 -10.62 14.30 20.40
CA LEU A 534 -9.93 15.57 20.62
C LEU A 534 -10.93 16.72 20.81
N THR A 535 -10.90 17.35 21.99
CA THR A 535 -11.75 18.49 22.34
C THR A 535 -11.15 19.81 21.85
N SER A 536 -11.96 20.87 21.81
CA SER A 536 -11.48 22.24 21.56
C SER A 536 -10.36 22.61 22.53
N ALA A 537 -10.55 22.44 23.84
CA ALA A 537 -9.57 22.75 24.88
C ALA A 537 -8.21 22.06 24.66
N LEU A 538 -8.21 20.75 24.37
CA LEU A 538 -7.00 19.99 24.04
C LEU A 538 -6.34 20.49 22.75
N CYS A 539 -7.15 20.83 21.74
CA CYS A 539 -6.63 21.41 20.51
C CYS A 539 -5.94 22.76 20.77
N GLN A 540 -6.48 23.60 21.67
CA GLN A 540 -5.83 24.85 22.07
C GLN A 540 -4.48 24.61 22.76
N GLN A 541 -4.41 23.58 23.62
CA GLN A 541 -3.17 23.20 24.29
C GLN A 541 -2.13 22.68 23.28
N LEU A 542 -2.54 21.80 22.34
CA LEU A 542 -1.67 21.31 21.26
C LEU A 542 -1.13 22.46 20.40
N VAL A 543 -1.98 23.40 19.98
CA VAL A 543 -1.56 24.56 19.16
C VAL A 543 -0.51 25.42 19.87
N ARG A 544 -0.54 25.45 21.22
CA ARG A 544 0.41 26.21 22.05
C ARG A 544 1.66 25.42 22.43
N HIS A 545 1.69 24.11 22.18
CA HIS A 545 2.76 23.25 22.67
C HIS A 545 3.96 23.23 21.71
N ASP A 546 5.11 23.74 22.15
CA ASP A 546 6.30 23.97 21.32
C ASP A 546 6.82 22.75 20.54
N ARG A 547 6.60 21.54 21.07
CA ARG A 547 7.03 20.29 20.45
C ARG A 547 6.10 19.71 19.38
N VAL A 548 4.94 20.32 19.14
CA VAL A 548 4.02 19.83 18.09
C VAL A 548 4.64 20.08 16.72
N PHE A 549 4.65 19.06 15.86
CA PHE A 549 5.11 19.18 14.48
C PHE A 549 4.21 20.12 13.67
N ASP A 550 4.79 20.77 12.67
CA ASP A 550 4.04 21.65 11.79
C ASP A 550 3.06 20.83 10.92
N ALA A 551 3.42 19.59 10.56
CA ALA A 551 2.51 18.62 9.94
C ALA A 551 1.26 18.32 10.79
N THR A 552 1.43 18.22 12.12
CA THR A 552 0.32 18.03 13.06
C THR A 552 -0.63 19.23 13.04
N LEU A 553 -0.07 20.45 13.04
CA LEU A 553 -0.88 21.67 12.94
C LEU A 553 -1.60 21.79 11.60
N CYS A 554 -0.94 21.39 10.51
CA CYS A 554 -1.58 21.32 9.18
C CYS A 554 -2.77 20.35 9.20
N THR A 555 -2.64 19.22 9.90
CA THR A 555 -3.73 18.26 10.06
C THR A 555 -4.91 18.85 10.85
N LEU A 556 -4.63 19.55 11.95
CA LEU A 556 -5.67 20.27 12.72
C LEU A 556 -6.37 21.35 11.87
N ALA A 557 -5.60 22.13 11.12
CA ALA A 557 -6.11 23.15 10.21
C ALA A 557 -6.99 22.57 9.11
N TYR A 558 -6.55 21.47 8.47
CA TYR A 558 -7.28 20.78 7.40
C TYR A 558 -8.64 20.26 7.89
N HIS A 559 -8.72 19.79 9.14
CA HIS A 559 -9.97 19.37 9.76
C HIS A 559 -10.84 20.54 10.28
N GLY A 560 -10.45 21.80 10.01
CA GLY A 560 -11.18 22.99 10.41
C GLY A 560 -11.16 23.24 11.93
N ARG A 561 -10.25 22.60 12.67
CA ARG A 561 -10.18 22.71 14.14
C ARG A 561 -9.31 23.91 14.54
N GLU A 562 -9.84 24.78 15.39
CA GLU A 562 -9.10 25.89 16.02
C GLU A 562 -8.30 26.79 15.06
N VAL A 563 -8.81 26.98 13.83
CA VAL A 563 -8.22 27.86 12.79
C VAL A 563 -7.93 29.27 13.35
N ARG A 564 -8.75 29.75 14.28
CA ARG A 564 -8.55 31.03 14.97
C ARG A 564 -7.28 31.05 15.82
N LEU A 565 -7.05 30.02 16.64
CA LEU A 565 -5.85 29.96 17.49
C LEU A 565 -4.58 29.75 16.68
N LEU A 566 -4.67 28.98 15.59
CA LEU A 566 -3.58 28.86 14.63
C LEU A 566 -3.22 30.22 14.02
N ARG A 567 -4.21 31.06 13.71
CA ARG A 567 -3.99 32.45 13.27
C ARG A 567 -3.37 33.33 14.35
N GLU A 568 -3.77 33.15 15.60
CA GLU A 568 -3.22 33.89 16.72
C GLU A 568 -1.76 33.47 17.02
N ASN A 569 -1.35 32.25 16.64
CA ASN A 569 0.03 31.76 16.76
C ASN A 569 0.93 32.23 15.60
N HIS A 570 1.16 33.54 15.54
CA HIS A 570 1.93 34.21 14.48
C HIS A 570 3.33 33.64 14.30
N GLU A 571 3.98 33.21 15.39
CA GLU A 571 5.34 32.67 15.33
C GLU A 571 5.42 31.39 14.51
N ARG A 572 4.49 30.44 14.74
CA ARG A 572 4.44 29.18 14.01
C ARG A 572 4.04 29.37 12.55
N LEU A 573 3.12 30.29 12.30
CA LEU A 573 2.72 30.62 10.94
C LEU A 573 3.85 31.27 10.13
N ASN A 574 4.68 32.08 10.76
CA ASN A 574 5.82 32.70 10.09
C ASN A 574 6.95 31.73 9.74
N ARG A 575 6.99 30.53 10.33
CA ARG A 575 7.99 29.48 10.01
C ARG A 575 7.48 28.35 9.12
N SER A 576 6.15 28.19 8.99
CA SER A 576 5.54 27.10 8.24
C SER A 576 4.74 27.61 7.04
N PRO A 577 5.35 27.68 5.84
CA PRO A 577 4.68 28.12 4.62
C PRO A 577 3.43 27.28 4.29
N ARG A 578 3.49 25.97 4.55
CA ARG A 578 2.35 25.06 4.32
C ARG A 578 1.16 25.42 5.21
N LEU A 579 1.41 25.66 6.50
CA LEU A 579 0.36 26.04 7.44
C LEU A 579 -0.24 27.41 7.08
N PHE A 580 0.59 28.35 6.64
CA PHE A 580 0.14 29.66 6.16
C PHE A 580 -0.87 29.55 5.02
N HIS A 581 -0.59 28.75 3.98
CA HIS A 581 -1.49 28.58 2.84
C HIS A 581 -2.77 27.81 3.18
N LEU A 582 -2.72 26.88 4.14
CA LEU A 582 -3.90 26.14 4.60
C LEU A 582 -4.94 27.02 5.32
N LEU A 583 -4.53 28.13 5.94
CA LEU A 583 -5.45 29.01 6.68
C LEU A 583 -6.22 30.00 5.78
N GLY A 584 -5.95 30.00 4.47
CA GLY A 584 -6.66 30.78 3.46
C GLY A 584 -6.40 32.30 3.51
N GLU A 585 -7.18 33.07 2.75
CA GLU A 585 -6.98 34.52 2.56
C GLU A 585 -7.01 35.33 3.86
N SER A 586 -7.83 34.92 4.82
CA SER A 586 -7.92 35.56 6.14
C SER A 586 -6.68 35.41 7.04
N GLY A 587 -5.71 34.56 6.67
CA GLY A 587 -4.39 34.51 7.31
C GLY A 587 -3.33 35.38 6.63
N LYS A 588 -3.58 35.82 5.38
CA LYS A 588 -2.59 36.49 4.52
C LYS A 588 -2.36 37.96 4.86
N GLU A 589 -3.26 38.59 5.62
CA GLU A 589 -3.19 40.02 5.92
C GLU A 589 -2.24 40.39 7.07
N THR A 590 -1.92 39.45 7.96
CA THR A 590 -1.14 39.73 9.19
C THR A 590 0.12 38.89 9.37
N VAL A 591 0.33 37.85 8.55
CA VAL A 591 1.36 36.83 8.78
C VAL A 591 2.08 36.50 7.47
N GLY A 592 3.37 36.17 7.52
CA GLY A 592 4.21 35.91 6.34
C GLY A 592 5.56 36.60 6.44
N PHE A 593 6.59 36.08 5.76
CA PHE A 593 7.93 36.67 5.78
C PHE A 593 7.90 38.07 5.14
N PRO A 594 8.00 39.15 5.94
CA PRO A 594 7.81 40.50 5.43
C PRO A 594 8.84 40.83 4.36
N TYR A 595 8.41 41.47 3.27
CA TYR A 595 9.31 41.87 2.19
C TYR A 595 10.49 42.75 2.69
N HIS A 596 10.27 43.55 3.74
CA HIS A 596 11.31 44.39 4.34
C HIS A 596 12.44 43.60 5.03
N ASN A 597 12.24 42.30 5.30
CA ASN A 597 13.28 41.41 5.85
C ASN A 597 14.27 40.92 4.78
N LEU A 598 14.00 41.17 3.48
CA LEU A 598 14.98 40.93 2.43
C LEU A 598 16.10 41.98 2.52
N PRO A 599 17.38 41.63 2.29
CA PRO A 599 18.46 42.62 2.24
C PRO A 599 18.17 43.74 1.23
N PRO A 600 18.56 45.01 1.49
CA PRO A 600 18.30 46.11 0.56
C PRO A 600 18.81 45.88 -0.86
N ALA A 601 19.97 45.22 -1.00
CA ALA A 601 20.53 44.83 -2.30
C ALA A 601 19.62 43.86 -3.07
N LEU A 602 18.99 42.92 -2.36
CA LEU A 602 18.04 41.98 -2.94
C LEU A 602 16.72 42.67 -3.27
N GLN A 603 16.23 43.57 -2.41
CA GLN A 603 15.02 44.36 -2.67
C GLN A 603 15.16 45.20 -3.95
N ALA A 604 16.32 45.80 -4.20
CA ALA A 604 16.59 46.56 -5.41
C ALA A 604 16.51 45.71 -6.70
N ARG A 605 16.86 44.41 -6.60
CA ARG A 605 16.87 43.47 -7.72
C ARG A 605 15.56 42.71 -7.89
N PHE A 606 14.82 42.56 -6.80
CA PHE A 606 13.54 41.87 -6.73
C PHE A 606 12.52 42.79 -6.05
N PRO A 607 11.94 43.78 -6.76
CA PRO A 607 11.02 44.76 -6.19
C PRO A 607 9.74 44.09 -5.66
N LYS A 608 9.05 44.69 -4.68
CA LYS A 608 7.79 44.17 -4.10
C LYS A 608 6.72 43.84 -5.15
N GLY A 609 6.71 44.59 -6.25
CA GLY A 609 5.83 44.37 -7.41
C GLY A 609 6.46 43.54 -8.54
N ALA A 610 7.41 42.65 -8.24
CA ALA A 610 8.05 41.80 -9.24
C ALA A 610 6.99 41.04 -10.06
N SER A 611 7.22 40.97 -11.37
CA SER A 611 6.29 40.30 -12.30
C SER A 611 6.15 38.81 -11.96
N LEU A 612 5.01 38.20 -12.28
CA LEU A 612 4.78 36.77 -12.07
C LEU A 612 5.88 35.90 -12.71
N ARG A 613 6.39 36.32 -13.89
CA ARG A 613 7.52 35.65 -14.55
C ARG A 613 8.80 35.70 -13.71
N GLN A 614 9.13 36.85 -13.11
CA GLN A 614 10.28 36.99 -12.23
C GLN A 614 10.11 36.20 -10.93
N LYS A 615 8.89 36.20 -10.35
CA LYS A 615 8.55 35.40 -9.18
C LYS A 615 8.74 33.90 -9.43
N ARG A 616 8.20 33.38 -10.54
CA ARG A 616 8.38 31.98 -10.94
C ARG A 616 9.85 31.63 -11.19
N MET A 617 10.59 32.50 -11.87
CA MET A 617 12.04 32.32 -12.10
C MET A 617 12.83 32.28 -10.78
N ALA A 618 12.45 33.10 -9.80
CA ALA A 618 13.05 33.08 -8.47
C ALA A 618 12.63 31.87 -7.65
N ALA A 619 11.35 31.51 -7.68
CA ALA A 619 10.80 30.33 -7.02
C ALA A 619 11.46 29.04 -7.51
N SER A 620 11.81 28.94 -8.80
CA SER A 620 12.53 27.80 -9.36
C SER A 620 14.04 27.82 -9.11
N GLY A 621 14.55 28.71 -8.25
CA GLY A 621 15.97 28.85 -7.94
C GLY A 621 16.84 29.46 -9.05
N ALA A 622 16.25 29.95 -10.15
CA ALA A 622 16.99 30.49 -11.30
C ALA A 622 17.30 32.00 -11.19
N PHE A 623 16.89 32.64 -10.10
CA PHE A 623 17.20 34.05 -9.88
C PHE A 623 18.67 34.23 -9.49
N PRO A 624 19.42 35.15 -10.13
CA PRO A 624 20.87 35.27 -9.96
C PRO A 624 21.25 35.94 -8.62
N ALA A 625 20.93 35.34 -7.48
CA ALA A 625 21.31 35.83 -6.16
C ALA A 625 22.46 34.99 -5.57
N PRO A 626 23.32 35.58 -4.71
CA PRO A 626 24.19 34.80 -3.84
C PRO A 626 23.37 33.76 -3.05
N PRO A 627 23.93 32.57 -2.74
CA PRO A 627 23.20 31.50 -2.06
C PRO A 627 22.39 31.93 -0.84
N ARG A 628 22.97 32.77 0.02
CA ARG A 628 22.31 33.29 1.23
C ARG A 628 21.08 34.15 0.92
N GLU A 629 21.18 35.00 -0.09
CA GLU A 629 20.09 35.85 -0.55
C GLU A 629 19.02 35.03 -1.27
N LEU A 630 19.44 34.00 -2.02
CA LEU A 630 18.53 33.10 -2.71
C LEU A 630 17.66 32.31 -1.73
N ILE A 631 18.23 31.75 -0.66
CA ILE A 631 17.46 31.04 0.38
C ILE A 631 16.44 31.99 1.05
N ARG A 632 16.84 33.23 1.37
CA ARG A 632 15.91 34.24 1.92
C ARG A 632 14.80 34.60 0.93
N LEU A 633 15.12 34.71 -0.36
CA LEU A 633 14.14 34.98 -1.41
C LEU A 633 13.16 33.83 -1.58
N LEU A 634 13.66 32.59 -1.63
CA LEU A 634 12.83 31.39 -1.74
C LEU A 634 11.92 31.24 -0.51
N PHE A 635 12.45 31.48 0.69
CA PHE A 635 11.64 31.47 1.92
C PHE A 635 10.61 32.60 1.95
N HIS A 636 10.90 33.76 1.37
CA HIS A 636 9.88 34.79 1.18
C HIS A 636 8.79 34.35 0.19
N LEU A 637 9.18 33.77 -0.94
CA LEU A 637 8.27 33.33 -2.00
C LEU A 637 7.43 32.11 -1.62
N SER A 638 7.83 31.32 -0.62
CA SER A 638 6.99 30.26 -0.07
C SER A 638 5.74 30.81 0.65
N PHE A 639 5.66 32.12 0.91
CA PHE A 639 4.45 32.81 1.38
C PHE A 639 3.73 33.60 0.27
N ASP A 640 4.13 33.46 -1.00
CA ASP A 640 3.51 34.20 -2.10
C ASP A 640 2.04 33.79 -2.28
N PRO A 641 1.11 34.74 -2.48
CA PRO A 641 -0.30 34.41 -2.64
C PRO A 641 -0.61 33.54 -3.86
N GLU A 642 0.25 33.55 -4.88
CA GLU A 642 0.09 32.76 -6.10
C GLU A 642 0.53 31.31 -5.88
N GLU A 643 -0.39 30.37 -6.11
CA GLU A 643 -0.20 28.95 -5.78
C GLU A 643 1.05 28.35 -6.42
N GLU A 644 1.23 28.62 -7.71
CA GLU A 644 2.36 28.10 -8.48
C GLU A 644 3.72 28.66 -8.02
N VAL A 645 3.74 29.88 -7.44
CA VAL A 645 4.98 30.51 -6.97
C VAL A 645 5.40 29.89 -5.65
N TRP A 646 4.49 29.79 -4.68
CA TRP A 646 4.86 29.28 -3.36
C TRP A 646 5.15 27.79 -3.37
N GLN A 647 4.42 27.00 -4.14
CA GLN A 647 4.70 25.56 -4.28
C GLN A 647 6.08 25.33 -4.89
N SER A 648 6.40 26.04 -5.98
CA SER A 648 7.71 25.93 -6.63
C SER A 648 8.85 26.42 -5.72
N ALA A 649 8.64 27.51 -4.97
CA ALA A 649 9.63 28.02 -4.03
C ALA A 649 9.88 27.04 -2.88
N LEU A 650 8.82 26.44 -2.35
CA LEU A 650 8.91 25.45 -1.29
C LEU A 650 9.60 24.18 -1.77
N GLU A 651 9.18 23.60 -2.90
CA GLU A 651 9.84 22.44 -3.50
C GLU A 651 11.33 22.70 -3.77
N THR A 652 11.66 23.91 -4.24
CA THR A 652 13.07 24.30 -4.44
C THR A 652 13.82 24.37 -3.12
N LEU A 653 13.26 24.96 -2.05
CA LEU A 653 13.88 24.98 -0.71
C LEU A 653 14.15 23.57 -0.17
N GLU A 654 13.16 22.68 -0.29
CA GLU A 654 13.22 21.29 0.20
C GLU A 654 14.28 20.48 -0.56
N THR A 655 14.57 20.84 -1.82
CA THR A 655 15.52 20.15 -2.70
C THR A 655 16.87 20.87 -2.86
N LEU A 656 17.11 21.96 -2.10
CA LEU A 656 18.37 22.70 -2.18
C LEU A 656 19.57 21.80 -1.81
N PRO A 657 20.68 21.87 -2.56
CA PRO A 657 21.90 21.14 -2.20
C PRO A 657 22.40 21.48 -0.79
N THR A 658 22.82 20.45 -0.04
CA THR A 658 23.37 20.54 1.32
C THR A 658 24.45 21.62 1.47
N LYS A 659 25.29 21.81 0.44
CA LYS A 659 26.34 22.84 0.43
C LYS A 659 25.79 24.26 0.55
N LEU A 660 24.63 24.56 -0.04
CA LEU A 660 24.01 25.89 0.05
C LEU A 660 23.41 26.11 1.45
N TRP A 661 22.78 25.07 2.01
CA TRP A 661 22.32 25.09 3.40
C TRP A 661 23.48 25.29 4.37
N ALA A 662 24.57 24.55 4.23
CA ALA A 662 25.76 24.71 5.06
C ALA A 662 26.32 26.15 5.02
N GLN A 663 26.39 26.76 3.85
CA GLN A 663 26.84 28.16 3.70
C GLN A 663 25.91 29.18 4.38
N PHE A 664 24.61 28.90 4.40
CA PHE A 664 23.61 29.74 5.08
C PHE A 664 23.64 29.54 6.60
N LEU A 665 23.63 28.28 7.05
CA LEU A 665 23.63 27.90 8.47
C LEU A 665 24.94 28.22 9.19
N SER A 666 26.04 28.39 8.46
CA SER A 666 27.30 28.89 9.05
C SER A 666 27.31 30.40 9.29
N ASP A 667 26.31 31.14 8.80
CA ASP A 667 26.22 32.58 8.98
C ASP A 667 25.70 32.91 10.40
N PRO A 668 26.45 33.61 11.26
CA PRO A 668 25.96 34.02 12.58
C PRO A 668 24.78 34.99 12.50
N GLY A 669 24.57 35.65 11.35
CA GLY A 669 23.40 36.49 11.06
C GLY A 669 22.30 35.77 10.26
N ALA A 670 22.29 34.44 10.24
CA ALA A 670 21.24 33.66 9.61
C ALA A 670 19.87 34.01 10.19
N ASN A 671 18.86 34.04 9.32
CA ASN A 671 17.51 34.39 9.75
C ASN A 671 16.92 33.23 10.57
N VAL A 672 16.47 33.55 11.79
CA VAL A 672 15.93 32.58 12.75
C VAL A 672 14.77 31.76 12.18
N GLN A 673 13.85 32.37 11.44
CA GLN A 673 12.68 31.69 10.88
C GLN A 673 13.07 30.66 9.81
N ILE A 674 14.15 30.93 9.08
CA ILE A 674 14.67 30.01 8.06
C ILE A 674 15.40 28.84 8.72
N ILE A 675 16.13 29.07 9.82
CA ILE A 675 16.71 27.99 10.63
C ILE A 675 15.60 27.10 11.20
N ASP A 676 14.54 27.72 11.74
CA ASP A 676 13.34 27.04 12.26
C ASP A 676 12.69 26.15 11.20
N PHE A 677 12.42 26.72 10.03
CA PHE A 677 11.91 25.97 8.87
C PHE A 677 12.81 24.81 8.48
N TYR A 678 14.13 25.04 8.37
CA TYR A 678 15.09 24.02 8.00
C TYR A 678 15.07 22.84 8.97
N VAL A 679 15.16 23.12 10.27
CA VAL A 679 15.19 22.09 11.32
C VAL A 679 13.91 21.27 11.31
N HIS A 680 12.74 21.92 11.31
CA HIS A 680 11.47 21.21 11.27
C HIS A 680 11.35 20.35 10.01
N HIS A 681 11.73 20.88 8.84
CA HIS A 681 11.67 20.13 7.60
C HIS A 681 12.57 18.88 7.61
N GLN A 682 13.82 19.01 8.07
CA GLN A 682 14.75 17.87 8.14
C GLN A 682 14.27 16.80 9.13
N ILE A 683 13.90 17.21 10.34
CA ILE A 683 13.47 16.28 11.40
C ILE A 683 12.14 15.60 11.05
N GLU A 684 11.16 16.34 10.53
CA GLU A 684 9.87 15.77 10.06
C GLU A 684 10.07 14.82 8.87
N GLY A 685 11.05 15.11 8.01
CA GLY A 685 11.49 14.21 6.94
C GLY A 685 12.25 12.97 7.44
N GLY A 686 12.56 12.89 8.74
CA GLY A 686 13.39 11.85 9.34
C GLY A 686 14.86 11.90 8.91
N ILE A 687 15.31 13.05 8.39
CA ILE A 687 16.67 13.28 7.92
C ILE A 687 17.45 13.95 9.05
N GLU A 688 18.45 13.24 9.56
CA GLU A 688 19.40 13.77 10.54
C GLU A 688 20.74 13.97 9.85
N ASP A 689 20.85 15.07 9.13
CA ASP A 689 22.05 15.39 8.39
C ASP A 689 23.18 15.82 9.35
N GLU A 690 24.13 14.89 9.55
CA GLU A 690 25.31 15.10 10.39
C GLU A 690 26.27 16.17 9.83
N GLU A 691 26.10 16.63 8.58
CA GLU A 691 26.90 17.73 8.04
C GLU A 691 26.34 19.11 8.42
N THR A 692 25.02 19.29 8.43
CA THR A 692 24.38 20.60 8.57
C THR A 692 23.78 20.87 9.94
N LEU A 693 23.27 19.85 10.64
CA LEU A 693 22.72 20.03 11.99
C LEU A 693 23.77 20.50 13.01
N PRO A 694 25.06 20.12 12.94
CA PRO A 694 26.09 20.75 13.75
C PRO A 694 26.21 22.25 13.52
N LEU A 695 25.98 22.73 12.30
CA LEU A 695 26.01 24.16 11.99
C LEU A 695 24.83 24.87 12.63
N VAL A 696 23.64 24.26 12.66
CA VAL A 696 22.48 24.77 13.41
C VAL A 696 22.80 24.87 14.90
N LEU A 697 23.30 23.80 15.52
CA LEU A 697 23.60 23.77 16.96
C LEU A 697 24.66 24.81 17.35
N ASN A 698 25.64 25.04 16.47
CA ASN A 698 26.69 26.03 16.71
C ASN A 698 26.32 27.45 16.29
N ASN A 699 25.20 27.66 15.60
CA ASN A 699 24.81 29.00 15.14
C ASN A 699 24.33 29.86 16.33
N PRO A 700 24.86 31.08 16.53
CA PRO A 700 24.41 31.98 17.59
C PRO A 700 22.96 32.45 17.42
N ALA A 701 22.44 32.46 16.19
CA ALA A 701 21.05 32.81 15.89
C ALA A 701 20.05 31.68 16.16
N THR A 702 20.50 30.47 16.50
CA THR A 702 19.59 29.37 16.85
C THR A 702 18.92 29.67 18.20
N PRO A 703 17.58 29.86 18.22
CA PRO A 703 16.83 30.15 19.42
C PRO A 703 16.72 28.91 20.31
N GLU A 704 16.59 29.13 21.62
CA GLU A 704 16.48 28.08 22.64
C GLU A 704 15.44 27.01 22.28
N ARG A 705 14.25 27.42 21.81
CA ARG A 705 13.19 26.48 21.42
C ARG A 705 13.59 25.47 20.35
N ILE A 706 14.45 25.86 19.39
CA ILE A 706 14.94 24.95 18.34
C ILE A 706 15.90 23.95 18.97
N THR A 707 16.76 24.40 19.88
CA THR A 707 17.63 23.51 20.66
C THR A 707 16.79 22.54 21.49
N SER A 708 15.72 22.99 22.15
CA SER A 708 14.81 22.12 22.91
C SER A 708 14.09 21.11 22.03
N PHE A 709 13.65 21.54 20.84
CA PHE A 709 13.04 20.67 19.86
C PHE A 709 14.04 19.60 19.39
N LEU A 710 15.25 20.00 18.97
CA LEU A 710 16.31 19.09 18.56
C LEU A 710 16.71 18.12 19.67
N ALA A 711 16.86 18.58 20.92
CA ALA A 711 17.15 17.71 22.06
C ALA A 711 16.09 16.62 22.25
N ALA A 712 14.82 16.93 21.98
CA ALA A 712 13.71 15.99 22.09
C ALA A 712 13.57 15.05 20.87
N THR A 713 14.07 15.44 19.69
CA THR A 713 13.82 14.71 18.43
C THR A 713 15.03 14.00 17.85
N LEU A 714 16.25 14.47 18.13
CA LEU A 714 17.48 13.92 17.55
C LEU A 714 17.70 12.47 17.98
N ARG A 715 18.11 11.64 17.02
CA ARG A 715 18.38 10.21 17.20
C ARG A 715 19.85 9.86 16.98
N SER A 716 20.60 10.67 16.22
CA SER A 716 22.03 10.49 15.98
C SER A 716 22.82 10.67 17.28
N PRO A 717 23.58 9.64 17.74
CA PRO A 717 24.44 9.74 18.91
C PRO A 717 25.45 10.88 18.79
N PHE A 718 25.98 11.10 17.58
CA PHE A 718 26.92 12.18 17.31
C PHE A 718 26.30 13.56 17.55
N LEU A 719 25.08 13.78 17.06
CA LEU A 719 24.39 15.06 17.24
C LEU A 719 23.95 15.30 18.69
N LEU A 720 23.60 14.24 19.41
CA LEU A 720 23.31 14.30 20.85
C LEU A 720 24.56 14.61 21.67
N GLU A 721 25.69 13.95 21.38
CA GLU A 721 26.98 14.27 22.00
C GLU A 721 27.39 15.71 21.73
N LEU A 722 27.19 16.19 20.50
CA LEU A 722 27.47 17.57 20.14
C LEU A 722 26.56 18.56 20.89
N LEU A 723 25.27 18.25 21.02
CA LEU A 723 24.31 19.07 21.77
C LEU A 723 24.73 19.15 23.24
N VAL A 724 25.01 18.02 23.89
CA VAL A 724 25.46 17.93 25.30
C VAL A 724 26.83 18.58 25.52
N GLY A 725 27.74 18.45 24.56
CA GLY A 725 29.09 19.01 24.63
C GLY A 725 29.17 20.51 24.37
N ASN A 726 28.10 21.15 23.90
CA ASN A 726 28.10 22.56 23.57
C ASN A 726 27.80 23.44 24.80
N THR A 727 28.86 23.80 25.54
CA THR A 727 28.77 24.66 26.73
C THR A 727 28.08 26.00 26.44
N GLY A 728 28.25 26.55 25.23
CA GLY A 728 27.59 27.78 24.81
C GLY A 728 26.09 27.62 24.59
N LEU A 729 25.59 26.43 24.27
CA LEU A 729 24.15 26.15 24.26
C LEU A 729 23.61 26.01 25.68
N PHE A 730 24.35 25.39 26.59
CA PHE A 730 23.95 25.25 27.99
C PHE A 730 23.77 26.62 28.67
N GLU A 731 24.65 27.58 28.39
CA GLU A 731 24.52 28.95 28.90
C GLU A 731 23.31 29.71 28.31
N ARG A 732 22.96 29.44 27.04
CA ARG A 732 21.87 30.12 26.32
C ARG A 732 20.50 29.48 26.56
N ALA A 733 20.46 28.19 26.89
CA ALA A 733 19.25 27.38 26.96
C ALA A 733 19.28 26.38 28.14
N PRO A 734 19.47 26.85 29.39
CA PRO A 734 19.71 25.96 30.54
C PRO A 734 18.51 25.05 30.87
N MET A 735 17.30 25.42 30.47
CA MET A 735 16.09 24.62 30.72
C MET A 735 15.91 23.47 29.71
N THR A 736 16.69 23.47 28.63
CA THR A 736 16.66 22.42 27.59
C THR A 736 17.45 21.17 28.00
N PHE A 737 18.50 21.36 28.78
CA PHE A 737 19.37 20.31 29.31
C PHE A 737 18.85 19.77 30.63
#